data_AF-A0A9E2YC37-F1
#
_entry.id   AF-A0A9E2YC37-F1
#
_cell.length_a   1.000
_cell.length_b   1.000
_cell.length_c   1.000
_cell.angle_alpha   90.00
_cell.angle_beta   90.00
_cell.angle_gamma   90.00
#
_symmetry.space_group_name_H-M   'P 1'
#
loop_
_entity.id
_entity.type
_entity.pdbx_description
1 polymer ?
#
loop_
_entity_poly.entity_id
_entity_poly.type
_entity_poly.pdbx_seq_one_letter_code
_entity_poly.pdbx_strand_id
1 'polypeptide(L)'
;MHKLVNIMVSARALLTILLVATYAIAFTNQCVGAADQQTEAAPRELVHINATVSNGFLHPGIGLTAPILENARKQVLARREPWYSGYQALAADPNSAKSITLANESRSDPSKPAVDAFDSRAVCDKLQRDAAKAKRQALMYFFTGDEVYRANALRIVHIWSQMDPKKYKFFPEANIHPSYPMQDLIVAAELLRYTAAPSEQLTWSDKDTKDFTENFVVPALGTFSNKNVWFLNQEGYPLAASMSGDIFKNDRESYERRVEWFTVNKTAPNKGSTFSIQYLARQVSTDASTGQRVDPPVIEVVEMGRDQAHAGDDMEIFTNVARMMNGQGTKVDPITGTVSTAKDAVGPYEFLDDRILAATDYFCRFMLGYDTKWIPTPIDIAPNGAIRAIYPRIADNYRGRIREFQFWDLYYYYTCVKPTDVAKKAPYFYEAFTKRIVSSDTDWIFTPANATGEGLKVPPRVEEPPIVEVALRSTLLDPNASVVNDHEKAFVRLKPTEAGTRIAILSSDTDKKTIGLRIRTTGSSELKMSGLENPWRLPDTKGEWRNIAYTMSRFERFHDMEFFSFKGTGETRIDLESLIRDVDDKLASLAFRDGTGQVQTVAYIGAPIALDFSAASAGANLSLSSPDLPPEAKLDARTGSFSWTPTHEGKYTFIVSLTNGDDVAAKRVDIQVAHDRDAAVRSVTSPFNKDITYVRATFDRFQKALADLKSLSAKSDDRIFYSKLMQLQEATNALQPLTPLLPDGSMDYPKIVATSTIGDSLGLLTDGNNDTFPVYTLAKDLNYVFDFGPSYKISVSAFAIQGRLNFEDRAQDTAFFGSNDGKAWTQLTTPISERPVELTKIPVKETQNHDRVRYLKIEKTSRKSSPLFEPSELRIYGQRY
;
A
#
# COMPACT_ATOMS: atom_id res chain seq x y z
N MET A 1 -32.19 7.36 9.91
CA MET A 1 -31.19 8.35 9.48
C MET A 1 -30.97 8.16 7.99
N HIS A 2 -31.55 9.02 7.14
CA HIS A 2 -31.39 8.94 5.68
C HIS A 2 -30.70 10.21 5.16
N LYS A 3 -29.98 10.07 4.03
CA LYS A 3 -29.12 11.08 3.38
C LYS A 3 -27.89 11.47 4.21
N LEU A 4 -26.71 10.95 3.83
CA LEU A 4 -25.38 11.62 3.80
C LEU A 4 -24.18 10.65 3.61
N VAL A 5 -24.32 9.60 2.78
CA VAL A 5 -23.17 8.87 2.21
C VAL A 5 -23.45 8.61 0.73
N ASN A 6 -22.92 9.49 -0.13
CA ASN A 6 -22.77 9.32 -1.58
C ASN A 6 -22.14 10.60 -2.17
N ILE A 7 -20.80 10.65 -2.22
CA ILE A 7 -19.94 11.52 -3.07
C ILE A 7 -18.51 10.98 -2.90
N MET A 8 -17.72 10.98 -4.00
CA MET A 8 -16.35 10.45 -4.19
C MET A 8 -16.19 9.11 -4.94
N VAL A 9 -17.13 8.79 -5.84
CA VAL A 9 -16.85 8.01 -7.07
C VAL A 9 -17.58 8.69 -8.24
N SER A 10 -17.02 8.63 -9.44
CA SER A 10 -17.62 9.06 -10.73
C SER A 10 -17.88 10.57 -10.92
N ALA A 11 -16.86 11.31 -11.37
CA ALA A 11 -17.05 12.66 -11.95
C ALA A 11 -15.97 13.09 -12.98
N ARG A 12 -15.79 12.33 -14.08
CA ARG A 12 -15.64 12.82 -15.49
C ARG A 12 -14.97 11.80 -16.43
N ALA A 13 -15.74 11.34 -17.42
CA ALA A 13 -15.23 10.83 -18.69
C ALA A 13 -16.27 11.14 -19.79
N LEU A 14 -15.81 11.22 -21.04
CA LEU A 14 -16.57 11.52 -22.28
C LEU A 14 -17.29 12.89 -22.37
N LEU A 15 -16.68 13.79 -23.15
CA LEU A 15 -17.23 14.05 -24.49
C LEU A 15 -16.10 14.31 -25.51
N THR A 16 -15.61 13.23 -26.12
CA THR A 16 -14.79 13.19 -27.36
C THR A 16 -15.73 13.51 -28.56
N ILE A 17 -15.34 13.91 -29.79
CA ILE A 17 -14.16 13.64 -30.65
C ILE A 17 -13.98 14.80 -31.69
N LEU A 18 -12.79 14.83 -32.33
CA LEU A 18 -12.53 15.06 -33.78
C LEU A 18 -12.04 16.47 -34.20
N LEU A 19 -10.94 16.71 -34.96
CA LEU A 19 -9.75 15.94 -35.39
C LEU A 19 -8.49 16.42 -34.60
N VAL A 20 -7.25 15.90 -34.63
CA VAL A 20 -6.44 15.00 -35.51
C VAL A 20 -5.71 15.68 -36.70
N ALA A 21 -4.50 16.23 -36.48
CA ALA A 21 -3.53 16.60 -37.53
C ALA A 21 -2.05 16.59 -37.05
N THR A 22 -1.34 15.48 -37.30
CA THR A 22 0.13 15.27 -37.49
C THR A 22 1.23 15.94 -36.64
N TYR A 23 2.22 15.09 -36.33
CA TYR A 23 3.47 15.28 -35.58
C TYR A 23 4.52 16.25 -36.18
N ALA A 24 5.44 16.67 -35.28
CA ALA A 24 6.87 16.95 -35.46
C ALA A 24 7.36 18.19 -36.23
N ILE A 25 8.27 18.94 -35.59
CA ILE A 25 9.55 19.44 -36.14
C ILE A 25 10.49 19.83 -34.96
N ALA A 26 11.79 19.95 -35.26
CA ALA A 26 12.91 20.03 -34.33
C ALA A 26 12.88 21.13 -33.25
N PHE A 27 13.66 20.92 -32.18
CA PHE A 27 14.18 22.00 -31.33
C PHE A 27 15.04 22.96 -32.17
N THR A 28 14.54 24.17 -32.41
CA THR A 28 15.35 25.31 -32.86
C THR A 28 15.22 26.46 -31.86
N ASN A 29 16.36 27.05 -31.50
CA ASN A 29 16.40 28.20 -30.60
C ASN A 29 15.79 29.46 -31.24
N GLN A 30 15.35 30.38 -30.37
CA GLN A 30 14.95 31.77 -30.67
C GLN A 30 13.64 31.95 -31.48
N CYS A 31 12.62 32.47 -30.80
CA CYS A 31 12.42 33.92 -30.87
C CYS A 31 11.85 34.47 -29.55
N VAL A 32 12.11 35.73 -29.24
CA VAL A 32 11.79 36.34 -27.93
C VAL A 32 10.37 36.90 -27.93
N GLY A 33 9.47 36.28 -27.16
CA GLY A 33 8.28 36.94 -26.64
C GLY A 33 8.69 37.90 -25.51
N ALA A 34 8.08 39.09 -25.46
CA ALA A 34 8.53 40.17 -24.58
C ALA A 34 8.62 39.73 -23.11
N ALA A 35 9.83 39.76 -22.55
CA ALA A 35 10.03 39.63 -21.12
C ALA A 35 9.52 40.91 -20.46
N ASP A 36 8.39 40.81 -19.78
CA ASP A 36 7.91 41.87 -18.89
C ASP A 36 8.97 42.05 -17.80
N GLN A 37 9.60 43.23 -17.76
CA GLN A 37 10.69 43.48 -16.82
C GLN A 37 10.12 43.61 -15.41
N GLN A 38 10.05 42.48 -14.71
CA GLN A 38 10.11 42.50 -13.25
C GLN A 38 11.42 43.21 -12.87
N THR A 39 11.28 44.47 -12.48
CA THR A 39 12.34 45.21 -11.81
C THR A 39 12.85 44.36 -10.66
N GLU A 40 14.16 44.15 -10.60
CA GLU A 40 14.77 43.50 -9.44
C GLU A 40 14.37 44.30 -8.20
N ALA A 41 13.51 43.72 -7.37
CA ALA A 41 13.17 44.30 -6.09
C ALA A 41 14.47 44.46 -5.31
N ALA A 42 14.73 45.68 -4.82
CA ALA A 42 15.93 45.97 -4.03
C ALA A 42 16.12 44.89 -2.96
N PRO A 43 17.36 44.37 -2.77
CA PRO A 43 17.60 43.13 -2.03
C PRO A 43 17.02 43.26 -0.61
N ARG A 44 15.91 42.57 -0.39
CA ARG A 44 15.19 42.62 0.88
C ARG A 44 16.06 42.07 1.99
N GLU A 45 16.08 42.78 3.12
CA GLU A 45 16.81 42.36 4.29
C GLU A 45 16.31 40.99 4.77
N LEU A 46 17.25 40.10 5.10
CA LEU A 46 16.92 38.73 5.49
C LEU A 46 16.29 38.74 6.89
N VAL A 47 15.08 38.18 7.01
CA VAL A 47 14.32 38.11 8.27
C VAL A 47 15.21 37.60 9.41
N HIS A 48 15.45 38.43 10.42
CA HIS A 48 16.23 38.05 11.59
C HIS A 48 15.41 37.15 12.52
N ILE A 49 16.06 36.17 13.15
CA ILE A 49 15.46 35.32 14.19
C ILE A 49 15.95 35.83 15.55
N ASN A 50 15.01 36.34 16.35
CA ASN A 50 15.24 36.82 17.70
C ASN A 50 15.34 35.61 18.66
N ALA A 51 16.38 34.79 18.51
CA ALA A 51 16.53 33.57 19.29
C ALA A 51 16.77 33.87 20.78
N THR A 52 16.06 33.19 21.67
CA THR A 52 16.11 33.41 23.13
C THR A 52 16.07 32.10 23.92
N VAL A 53 16.42 32.16 25.20
CA VAL A 53 16.17 31.07 26.16
C VAL A 53 15.28 31.59 27.27
N SER A 54 14.18 30.89 27.54
CA SER A 54 13.20 31.25 28.57
C SER A 54 12.76 30.00 29.33
N ASN A 55 12.72 30.06 30.67
CA ASN A 55 12.50 28.92 31.57
C ASN A 55 13.26 27.60 31.22
N GLY A 56 14.46 27.72 30.64
CA GLY A 56 15.27 26.57 30.19
C GLY A 56 14.85 25.95 28.85
N PHE A 57 13.97 26.60 28.09
CA PHE A 57 13.64 26.28 26.70
C PHE A 57 14.31 27.24 25.72
N LEU A 58 14.87 26.72 24.63
CA LEU A 58 15.30 27.47 23.46
C LEU A 58 14.07 27.85 22.61
N HIS A 59 14.06 29.10 22.13
CA HIS A 59 13.05 29.65 21.24
C HIS A 59 13.69 30.37 20.03
N PRO A 60 13.19 30.19 18.80
CA PRO A 60 12.21 29.16 18.42
C PRO A 60 12.84 27.77 18.62
N GLY A 61 12.08 26.80 19.13
CA GLY A 61 12.65 25.50 19.47
C GLY A 61 11.70 24.30 19.43
N ILE A 62 10.54 24.47 18.77
CA ILE A 62 9.58 23.40 18.53
C ILE A 62 10.01 22.62 17.28
N GLY A 63 11.14 21.92 17.38
CA GLY A 63 11.80 21.19 16.28
C GLY A 63 12.48 22.08 15.22
N LEU A 64 11.93 23.27 14.94
CA LEU A 64 12.55 24.30 14.08
C LEU A 64 13.33 25.30 14.95
N THR A 65 14.63 25.06 15.12
CA THR A 65 15.54 25.99 15.80
C THR A 65 16.14 27.01 14.83
N ALA A 66 16.65 28.14 15.35
CA ALA A 66 17.29 29.16 14.53
C ALA A 66 18.43 28.60 13.64
N PRO A 67 19.37 27.76 14.13
CA PRO A 67 20.41 27.17 13.28
C PRO A 67 19.88 26.27 12.14
N ILE A 68 18.76 25.57 12.36
CA ILE A 68 18.11 24.73 11.33
C ILE A 68 17.54 25.63 10.23
N LEU A 69 16.77 26.65 10.61
CA LEU A 69 16.14 27.62 9.71
C LEU A 69 17.20 28.41 8.92
N GLU A 70 18.24 28.92 9.59
CA GLU A 70 19.31 29.68 8.95
C GLU A 70 20.17 28.83 8.02
N ASN A 71 20.43 27.56 8.36
CA ASN A 71 21.02 26.61 7.41
C ASN A 71 20.13 26.45 6.18
N ALA A 72 18.86 26.08 6.35
CA ALA A 72 17.94 25.86 5.24
C ALA A 72 17.89 27.08 4.31
N ARG A 73 17.75 28.30 4.85
CA ARG A 73 17.79 29.55 4.07
C ARG A 73 19.12 29.76 3.35
N LYS A 74 20.25 29.50 4.01
CA LYS A 74 21.59 29.61 3.40
C LYS A 74 21.76 28.67 2.20
N GLN A 75 21.28 27.42 2.32
CA GLN A 75 21.38 26.44 1.22
C GLN A 75 20.40 26.77 0.07
N VAL A 76 19.19 27.26 0.36
CA VAL A 76 18.22 27.75 -0.64
C VAL A 76 18.78 28.93 -1.43
N LEU A 77 19.34 29.93 -0.75
CA LEU A 77 19.99 31.08 -1.40
C LEU A 77 21.20 30.66 -2.25
N ALA A 78 21.96 29.65 -1.80
CA ALA A 78 23.06 29.05 -2.55
C ALA A 78 22.60 28.06 -3.65
N ARG A 79 21.29 27.89 -3.87
CA ARG A 79 20.67 26.93 -4.80
C ARG A 79 21.21 25.49 -4.68
N ARG A 80 21.51 25.04 -3.46
CA ARG A 80 22.00 23.68 -3.21
C ARG A 80 20.85 22.71 -3.00
N GLU A 81 20.95 21.55 -3.63
CA GLU A 81 20.03 20.44 -3.40
C GLU A 81 20.39 19.63 -2.14
N PRO A 82 19.40 19.05 -1.42
CA PRO A 82 17.97 19.01 -1.75
C PRO A 82 17.17 20.25 -1.31
N TRP A 83 17.79 21.25 -0.69
CA TRP A 83 17.07 22.40 -0.13
C TRP A 83 16.40 23.28 -1.19
N TYR A 84 16.99 23.43 -2.38
CA TYR A 84 16.46 24.31 -3.42
C TYR A 84 15.18 23.75 -4.08
N SER A 85 15.19 22.50 -4.57
CA SER A 85 13.95 21.80 -4.97
C SER A 85 12.98 21.58 -3.80
N GLY A 86 13.51 21.52 -2.56
CA GLY A 86 12.77 21.65 -1.30
C GLY A 86 11.87 22.89 -1.28
N TYR A 87 12.51 24.06 -1.30
CA TYR A 87 11.87 25.37 -1.28
C TYR A 87 10.99 25.64 -2.52
N GLN A 88 11.40 25.21 -3.72
CA GLN A 88 10.59 25.41 -4.93
C GLN A 88 9.23 24.72 -4.82
N ALA A 89 9.16 23.50 -4.28
CA ALA A 89 7.88 22.82 -4.06
C ALA A 89 7.06 23.48 -2.95
N LEU A 90 7.70 23.86 -1.83
CA LEU A 90 7.04 24.59 -0.74
C LEU A 90 6.41 25.90 -1.23
N ALA A 91 7.10 26.64 -2.10
CA ALA A 91 6.63 27.91 -2.67
C ALA A 91 5.57 27.73 -3.77
N ALA A 92 5.49 26.54 -4.40
CA ALA A 92 4.50 26.21 -5.43
C ALA A 92 3.17 25.68 -4.86
N ASP A 93 3.12 25.26 -3.58
CA ASP A 93 1.89 24.81 -2.95
C ASP A 93 0.83 25.94 -2.88
N PRO A 94 -0.45 25.70 -3.21
CA PRO A 94 -1.50 26.72 -3.16
C PRO A 94 -1.70 27.38 -1.79
N ASN A 95 -1.33 26.72 -0.69
CA ASN A 95 -1.38 27.30 0.67
C ASN A 95 -0.18 28.21 0.96
N SER A 96 0.85 28.22 0.11
CA SER A 96 1.96 29.17 0.10
C SER A 96 1.74 30.36 -0.85
N ALA A 97 0.58 30.43 -1.52
CA ALA A 97 0.20 31.59 -2.33
C ALA A 97 0.01 32.85 -1.47
N LYS A 98 0.19 34.04 -2.05
CA LYS A 98 -0.04 35.32 -1.35
C LYS A 98 -1.52 35.64 -1.11
N SER A 99 -2.39 35.20 -2.02
CA SER A 99 -3.84 35.30 -1.87
C SER A 99 -4.38 34.00 -1.30
N ILE A 100 -5.03 34.05 -0.15
CA ILE A 100 -5.50 32.87 0.58
C ILE A 100 -6.94 33.02 1.09
N THR A 101 -7.59 31.89 1.34
CA THR A 101 -8.84 31.79 2.09
C THR A 101 -8.62 31.01 3.40
N LEU A 102 -9.38 31.36 4.43
CA LEU A 102 -9.33 30.74 5.74
C LEU A 102 -10.54 29.83 5.93
N ALA A 103 -10.32 28.61 6.41
CA ALA A 103 -11.37 27.62 6.63
C ALA A 103 -12.24 27.95 7.86
N ASN A 104 -11.70 28.65 8.87
CA ASN A 104 -12.47 29.15 10.01
C ASN A 104 -12.72 30.68 10.03
N GLU A 105 -12.63 31.39 8.91
CA GLU A 105 -13.00 32.83 8.86
C GLU A 105 -14.49 33.04 8.59
N SER A 106 -15.11 33.98 9.30
CA SER A 106 -16.53 34.32 9.12
C SER A 106 -16.75 35.14 7.84
N ARG A 107 -17.79 34.75 7.08
CA ARG A 107 -18.18 35.43 5.83
C ARG A 107 -18.86 36.79 6.04
N SER A 108 -19.35 37.07 7.25
CA SER A 108 -20.01 38.35 7.58
C SER A 108 -19.09 39.34 8.28
N ASP A 109 -18.01 38.85 8.90
CA ASP A 109 -16.99 39.65 9.58
C ASP A 109 -15.65 38.89 9.52
N PRO A 110 -14.77 39.21 8.54
CA PRO A 110 -13.48 38.55 8.41
C PRO A 110 -12.51 38.74 9.58
N SER A 111 -12.85 39.56 10.60
CA SER A 111 -12.10 39.63 11.85
C SER A 111 -12.48 38.53 12.86
N LYS A 112 -13.52 37.74 12.59
CA LYS A 112 -14.11 36.77 13.51
C LYS A 112 -14.04 35.32 13.01
N PRO A 113 -13.91 34.34 13.92
CA PRO A 113 -14.04 32.94 13.56
C PRO A 113 -15.47 32.62 13.07
N ALA A 114 -15.59 31.69 12.11
CA ALA A 114 -16.87 31.19 11.64
C ALA A 114 -17.55 30.25 12.65
N VAL A 115 -16.76 29.56 13.47
CA VAL A 115 -17.19 28.81 14.65
C VAL A 115 -16.15 29.01 15.75
N ASP A 116 -16.61 29.34 16.96
CA ASP A 116 -15.78 29.56 18.15
C ASP A 116 -15.77 28.36 19.12
N ALA A 117 -16.49 27.29 18.77
CA ALA A 117 -16.50 26.01 19.47
C ALA A 117 -15.58 25.00 18.80
N PHE A 118 -14.93 24.14 19.59
CA PHE A 118 -14.14 23.01 19.09
C PHE A 118 -14.65 21.71 19.72
N ASP A 119 -15.69 21.15 19.10
CA ASP A 119 -16.50 20.06 19.65
C ASP A 119 -16.73 18.89 18.67
N SER A 120 -16.17 18.97 17.46
CA SER A 120 -16.54 18.11 16.34
C SER A 120 -15.48 18.02 15.24
N ARG A 121 -15.52 16.93 14.47
CA ARG A 121 -14.60 16.65 13.36
C ARG A 121 -14.55 17.78 12.32
N ALA A 122 -15.69 18.39 12.00
CA ALA A 122 -15.76 19.50 11.05
C ALA A 122 -14.92 20.73 11.46
N VAL A 123 -14.67 20.93 12.76
CA VAL A 123 -13.76 21.97 13.27
C VAL A 123 -12.31 21.53 13.18
N CYS A 124 -12.02 20.26 13.46
CA CYS A 124 -10.70 19.66 13.22
C CYS A 124 -10.27 19.80 11.74
N ASP A 125 -11.18 19.53 10.80
CA ASP A 125 -10.90 19.65 9.37
C ASP A 125 -10.65 21.11 8.95
N LYS A 126 -11.26 22.10 9.63
CA LYS A 126 -10.94 23.52 9.45
C LYS A 126 -9.54 23.83 9.97
N LEU A 127 -9.22 23.37 11.18
CA LEU A 127 -7.90 23.56 11.79
C LEU A 127 -6.79 22.96 10.91
N GLN A 128 -6.97 21.74 10.39
CA GLN A 128 -5.99 21.10 9.50
C GLN A 128 -5.65 21.97 8.28
N ARG A 129 -6.67 22.53 7.61
CA ARG A 129 -6.47 23.40 6.44
C ARG A 129 -5.87 24.77 6.78
N ASP A 130 -6.06 25.27 7.99
CA ASP A 130 -5.57 26.59 8.39
C ASP A 130 -4.21 26.54 9.09
N ALA A 131 -3.94 25.56 9.93
CA ALA A 131 -2.63 25.34 10.56
C ALA A 131 -1.53 25.03 9.53
N ALA A 132 -1.79 24.07 8.63
CA ALA A 132 -0.89 23.71 7.54
C ALA A 132 -0.60 24.90 6.59
N LYS A 133 -1.53 25.86 6.51
CA LYS A 133 -1.39 27.12 5.79
C LYS A 133 -0.59 28.15 6.60
N ALA A 134 -0.88 28.34 7.89
CA ALA A 134 -0.18 29.27 8.76
C ALA A 134 1.32 28.96 8.85
N LYS A 135 1.68 27.68 9.00
CA LYS A 135 3.08 27.20 8.99
C LYS A 135 3.79 27.50 7.67
N ARG A 136 3.14 27.24 6.53
CA ARG A 136 3.66 27.58 5.19
C ARG A 136 3.86 29.08 5.03
N GLN A 137 2.88 29.90 5.41
CA GLN A 137 2.96 31.36 5.34
C GLN A 137 4.08 31.91 6.26
N ALA A 138 4.24 31.37 7.48
CA ALA A 138 5.34 31.75 8.39
C ALA A 138 6.73 31.38 7.82
N LEU A 139 6.88 30.20 7.23
CA LEU A 139 8.11 29.77 6.54
C LEU A 139 8.39 30.64 5.30
N MET A 140 7.39 30.89 4.45
CA MET A 140 7.52 31.73 3.27
C MET A 140 7.89 33.17 3.62
N TYR A 141 7.41 33.72 4.75
CA TYR A 141 7.91 34.99 5.27
C TYR A 141 9.41 34.92 5.58
N PHE A 142 9.85 33.93 6.38
CA PHE A 142 11.25 33.77 6.76
C PHE A 142 12.22 33.62 5.58
N PHE A 143 11.81 32.93 4.50
CA PHE A 143 12.60 32.75 3.28
C PHE A 143 12.62 33.98 2.35
N THR A 144 11.59 34.82 2.33
CA THR A 144 11.40 35.87 1.29
C THR A 144 11.35 37.31 1.79
N GLY A 145 11.16 37.52 3.10
CA GLY A 145 10.89 38.83 3.69
C GLY A 145 9.57 39.49 3.25
N ASP A 146 8.70 38.80 2.50
CA ASP A 146 7.47 39.39 1.97
C ASP A 146 6.38 39.49 3.04
N GLU A 147 6.06 40.72 3.45
CA GLU A 147 5.16 41.00 4.56
C GLU A 147 3.75 40.41 4.41
N VAL A 148 3.29 40.15 3.18
CA VAL A 148 1.99 39.52 2.91
C VAL A 148 1.92 38.12 3.52
N TYR A 149 3.01 37.35 3.48
CA TYR A 149 3.07 36.04 4.11
C TYR A 149 2.98 36.13 5.64
N ARG A 150 3.61 37.15 6.24
CA ARG A 150 3.51 37.41 7.69
C ARG A 150 2.10 37.82 8.09
N ALA A 151 1.49 38.74 7.36
CA ALA A 151 0.13 39.21 7.58
C ALA A 151 -0.91 38.06 7.46
N ASN A 152 -0.74 37.19 6.47
CA ASN A 152 -1.57 36.00 6.30
C ASN A 152 -1.42 35.01 7.47
N ALA A 153 -0.19 34.73 7.92
CA ALA A 153 0.06 33.84 9.05
C ALA A 153 -0.54 34.40 10.36
N LEU A 154 -0.34 35.71 10.64
CA LEU A 154 -0.95 36.41 11.78
C LEU A 154 -2.48 36.34 11.73
N ARG A 155 -3.10 36.68 10.59
CA ARG A 155 -4.55 36.59 10.39
C ARG A 155 -5.11 35.21 10.72
N ILE A 156 -4.43 34.14 10.30
CA ILE A 156 -4.84 32.77 10.64
C ILE A 156 -4.76 32.53 12.15
N VAL A 157 -3.61 32.81 12.77
CA VAL A 157 -3.43 32.59 14.22
C VAL A 157 -4.44 33.41 15.02
N HIS A 158 -4.64 34.69 14.69
CA HIS A 158 -5.55 35.59 15.41
C HIS A 158 -7.04 35.21 15.27
N ILE A 159 -7.42 34.48 14.23
CA ILE A 159 -8.77 33.87 14.11
C ILE A 159 -8.94 32.70 15.09
N TRP A 160 -7.90 31.87 15.26
CA TRP A 160 -7.92 30.76 16.22
C TRP A 160 -7.64 31.19 17.67
N SER A 161 -6.99 32.34 17.89
CA SER A 161 -6.89 33.00 19.21
C SER A 161 -8.23 33.58 19.71
N GLN A 162 -9.31 33.50 18.92
CA GLN A 162 -10.65 33.97 19.27
C GLN A 162 -11.67 32.84 19.52
N MET A 163 -11.21 31.59 19.64
CA MET A 163 -12.07 30.48 20.09
C MET A 163 -12.53 30.70 21.54
N ASP A 164 -13.70 30.17 21.93
CA ASP A 164 -14.16 30.24 23.32
C ASP A 164 -13.51 29.09 24.13
N PRO A 165 -12.65 29.37 25.13
CA PRO A 165 -11.97 28.35 25.92
C PRO A 165 -12.93 27.42 26.69
N LYS A 166 -14.22 27.76 26.82
CA LYS A 166 -15.25 26.93 27.46
C LYS A 166 -16.02 26.03 26.48
N LYS A 167 -15.82 26.18 25.16
CA LYS A 167 -16.51 25.42 24.11
C LYS A 167 -15.63 24.31 23.49
N TYR A 168 -14.60 23.87 24.20
CA TYR A 168 -13.79 22.71 23.83
C TYR A 168 -14.44 21.44 24.38
N LYS A 169 -14.63 20.43 23.53
CA LYS A 169 -15.32 19.18 23.90
C LYS A 169 -14.76 17.99 23.13
N PHE A 170 -14.45 16.91 23.85
CA PHE A 170 -13.95 15.67 23.24
C PHE A 170 -15.01 15.03 22.33
N PHE A 171 -14.59 14.67 21.11
CA PHE A 171 -15.37 13.97 20.08
C PHE A 171 -14.65 12.66 19.68
N PRO A 172 -15.26 11.75 18.90
CA PRO A 172 -14.58 10.53 18.45
C PRO A 172 -13.24 10.83 17.77
N GLU A 173 -12.20 10.09 18.15
CA GLU A 173 -10.83 10.22 17.61
C GLU A 173 -10.17 11.61 17.84
N ALA A 174 -10.70 12.43 18.75
CA ALA A 174 -10.20 13.79 19.01
C ALA A 174 -8.78 13.86 19.64
N ASN A 175 -8.19 12.74 20.06
CA ASN A 175 -6.77 12.67 20.45
C ASN A 175 -5.81 12.44 19.27
N ILE A 176 -6.32 12.02 18.11
CA ILE A 176 -5.52 11.68 16.92
C ILE A 176 -5.50 12.89 15.97
N HIS A 177 -6.60 13.10 15.24
CA HIS A 177 -6.63 13.99 14.07
C HIS A 177 -6.31 15.48 14.32
N PRO A 178 -6.66 16.11 15.46
CA PRO A 178 -6.30 17.51 15.67
C PRO A 178 -4.87 17.70 16.17
N SER A 179 -4.15 16.65 16.56
CA SER A 179 -2.86 16.76 17.25
C SER A 179 -1.77 17.44 16.40
N TYR A 180 -1.50 16.96 15.19
CA TYR A 180 -0.58 17.65 14.29
C TYR A 180 -1.09 19.01 13.80
N PRO A 181 -2.39 19.21 13.46
CA PRO A 181 -2.94 20.54 13.23
C PRO A 181 -2.77 21.53 14.41
N MET A 182 -2.84 21.08 15.66
CA MET A 182 -2.51 21.92 16.82
C MET A 182 -1.01 22.23 16.85
N GLN A 183 -0.14 21.23 16.67
CA GLN A 183 1.31 21.40 16.61
C GLN A 183 1.73 22.39 15.51
N ASP A 184 1.18 22.28 14.30
CA ASP A 184 1.51 23.16 13.17
C ASP A 184 1.08 24.61 13.39
N LEU A 185 -0.06 24.84 14.05
CA LEU A 185 -0.49 26.20 14.40
C LEU A 185 0.36 26.80 15.53
N ILE A 186 0.77 25.97 16.51
CA ILE A 186 1.69 26.38 17.58
C ILE A 186 3.09 26.69 17.00
N VAL A 187 3.58 25.89 16.04
CA VAL A 187 4.82 26.17 15.29
C VAL A 187 4.71 27.47 14.48
N ALA A 188 3.56 27.75 13.86
CA ALA A 188 3.35 29.02 13.16
C ALA A 188 3.39 30.23 14.12
N ALA A 189 2.76 30.11 15.29
CA ALA A 189 2.81 31.13 16.35
C ALA A 189 4.24 31.34 16.91
N GLU A 190 4.97 30.26 17.18
CA GLU A 190 6.38 30.26 17.60
C GLU A 190 7.27 30.98 16.56
N LEU A 191 7.13 30.65 15.27
CA LEU A 191 7.87 31.31 14.19
C LEU A 191 7.54 32.80 14.09
N LEU A 192 6.27 33.20 14.24
CA LEU A 192 5.86 34.61 14.23
C LEU A 192 6.39 35.39 15.44
N ARG A 193 6.41 34.77 16.62
CA ARG A 193 6.88 35.35 17.89
C ARG A 193 8.37 35.64 17.87
N TYR A 194 9.17 34.77 17.24
CA TYR A 194 10.64 34.87 17.25
C TYR A 194 11.28 35.23 15.91
N THR A 195 10.50 35.62 14.89
CA THR A 195 11.03 36.33 13.71
C THR A 195 10.72 37.82 13.79
N ALA A 196 11.70 38.66 13.43
CA ALA A 196 11.52 40.10 13.33
C ALA A 196 10.35 40.46 12.38
N ALA A 197 9.71 41.60 12.64
CA ALA A 197 8.62 42.14 11.82
C ALA A 197 9.09 43.39 11.06
N PRO A 198 8.53 43.69 9.87
CA PRO A 198 8.89 44.89 9.11
C PRO A 198 8.18 46.16 9.63
N SER A 199 7.16 45.99 10.49
CA SER A 199 6.31 47.07 10.98
C SER A 199 5.65 46.70 12.32
N GLU A 200 5.22 47.72 13.07
CA GLU A 200 4.50 47.55 14.35
C GLU A 200 3.20 46.75 14.17
N GLN A 201 2.47 46.99 13.08
CA GLN A 201 1.19 46.32 12.77
C GLN A 201 1.34 44.82 12.47
N LEU A 202 2.57 44.36 12.21
CA LEU A 202 2.92 42.95 12.00
C LEU A 202 3.81 42.40 13.13
N THR A 203 4.05 43.16 14.18
CA THR A 203 4.82 42.71 15.35
C THR A 203 3.96 41.77 16.20
N TRP A 204 4.53 40.63 16.59
CA TRP A 204 3.86 39.70 17.52
C TRP A 204 3.97 40.25 18.95
N SER A 205 2.85 40.34 19.66
CA SER A 205 2.78 40.97 20.98
C SER A 205 2.61 40.00 22.15
N ASP A 206 2.79 40.52 23.37
CA ASP A 206 2.42 39.81 24.60
C ASP A 206 0.92 39.50 24.63
N LYS A 207 0.07 40.33 24.01
CA LYS A 207 -1.36 40.05 23.87
C LYS A 207 -1.61 38.84 22.96
N ASP A 208 -0.92 38.75 21.82
CA ASP A 208 -1.12 37.62 20.90
C ASP A 208 -0.64 36.31 21.55
N THR A 209 0.46 36.38 22.31
CA THR A 209 0.94 35.29 23.18
C THR A 209 -0.13 34.88 24.19
N LYS A 210 -0.73 35.84 24.90
CA LYS A 210 -1.75 35.59 25.93
C LYS A 210 -3.04 35.02 25.34
N ASP A 211 -3.63 35.69 24.36
CA ASP A 211 -4.89 35.28 23.71
C ASP A 211 -4.75 33.89 23.08
N PHE A 212 -3.67 33.61 22.33
CA PHE A 212 -3.45 32.29 21.73
C PHE A 212 -3.27 31.20 22.80
N THR A 213 -2.55 31.49 23.89
CA THR A 213 -2.33 30.53 24.97
C THR A 213 -3.62 30.20 25.73
N GLU A 214 -4.38 31.23 26.13
CA GLU A 214 -5.60 31.09 26.94
C GLU A 214 -6.79 30.54 26.15
N ASN A 215 -6.98 30.98 24.90
CA ASN A 215 -8.16 30.64 24.10
C ASN A 215 -7.97 29.41 23.19
N PHE A 216 -6.72 29.07 22.84
CA PHE A 216 -6.41 27.93 21.98
C PHE A 216 -5.51 26.89 22.65
N VAL A 217 -4.25 27.21 22.95
CA VAL A 217 -3.23 26.19 23.31
C VAL A 217 -3.62 25.39 24.56
N VAL A 218 -3.96 26.07 25.66
CA VAL A 218 -4.35 25.43 26.93
C VAL A 218 -5.65 24.62 26.82
N PRO A 219 -6.79 25.18 26.35
CA PRO A 219 -8.04 24.43 26.30
C PRO A 219 -8.03 23.30 25.27
N ALA A 220 -7.34 23.45 24.14
CA ALA A 220 -7.25 22.41 23.12
C ALA A 220 -6.42 21.21 23.62
N LEU A 221 -5.18 21.44 24.06
CA LEU A 221 -4.31 20.37 24.55
C LEU A 221 -4.84 19.75 25.85
N GLY A 222 -5.42 20.56 26.74
CA GLY A 222 -6.09 20.08 27.95
C GLY A 222 -7.27 19.16 27.68
N THR A 223 -8.08 19.46 26.67
CA THR A 223 -9.26 18.64 26.30
C THR A 223 -8.86 17.38 25.52
N PHE A 224 -7.94 17.52 24.56
CA PHE A 224 -7.68 16.50 23.55
C PHE A 224 -6.44 15.65 23.81
N SER A 225 -5.43 16.18 24.50
CA SER A 225 -4.06 15.63 24.47
C SER A 225 -3.41 15.36 25.85
N ASN A 226 -4.11 15.66 26.95
CA ASN A 226 -3.53 15.58 28.30
C ASN A 226 -3.86 14.28 29.05
N LYS A 227 -3.71 13.10 28.41
CA LYS A 227 -3.91 11.78 29.04
C LYS A 227 -2.82 10.78 28.62
N ASN A 228 -2.61 9.79 29.48
CA ASN A 228 -1.71 8.64 29.30
C ASN A 228 -2.57 7.38 29.50
N VAL A 229 -3.33 7.04 28.45
CA VAL A 229 -4.38 5.99 28.44
C VAL A 229 -4.67 5.43 27.05
N TRP A 230 -4.11 6.01 25.99
CA TRP A 230 -4.48 5.71 24.61
C TRP A 230 -3.63 4.55 24.05
N PHE A 231 -4.05 4.00 22.91
CA PHE A 231 -3.50 2.76 22.36
C PHE A 231 -2.40 3.05 21.33
N LEU A 232 -1.17 2.63 21.62
CA LEU A 232 0.01 2.69 20.73
C LEU A 232 0.15 4.08 20.08
N ASN A 233 0.15 4.21 18.75
CA ASN A 233 0.36 5.50 18.08
C ASN A 233 -0.67 6.60 18.47
N GLN A 234 -1.85 6.20 18.97
CA GLN A 234 -2.91 7.11 19.44
C GLN A 234 -2.57 7.82 20.77
N GLU A 235 -1.56 7.36 21.51
CA GLU A 235 -0.92 8.09 22.61
C GLU A 235 0.24 8.98 22.09
N GLY A 236 0.91 8.57 21.01
CA GLY A 236 2.01 9.30 20.40
C GLY A 236 1.65 10.65 19.78
N TYR A 237 0.59 10.72 18.95
CA TYR A 237 0.15 12.01 18.38
C TYR A 237 -0.15 13.10 19.45
N PRO A 238 -0.96 12.85 20.49
CA PRO A 238 -1.23 13.86 21.52
C PRO A 238 0.00 14.16 22.41
N LEU A 239 0.93 13.22 22.55
CA LEU A 239 2.22 13.44 23.23
C LEU A 239 3.04 14.50 22.49
N ALA A 240 3.25 14.33 21.18
CA ALA A 240 3.98 15.28 20.34
C ALA A 240 3.31 16.66 20.31
N ALA A 241 2.00 16.71 20.06
CA ALA A 241 1.24 17.96 20.06
C ALA A 241 1.36 18.70 21.40
N SER A 242 1.27 17.98 22.52
CA SER A 242 1.40 18.62 23.84
C SER A 242 2.80 19.10 24.16
N MET A 243 3.86 18.39 23.73
CA MET A 243 5.23 18.86 23.93
C MET A 243 5.51 20.17 23.20
N SER A 244 4.90 20.41 22.03
CA SER A 244 4.96 21.72 21.37
C SER A 244 4.32 22.83 22.21
N GLY A 245 3.14 22.57 22.79
CA GLY A 245 2.45 23.51 23.67
C GLY A 245 3.20 23.77 24.97
N ASP A 246 3.83 22.75 25.57
CA ASP A 246 4.62 22.87 26.80
C ASP A 246 5.89 23.71 26.57
N ILE A 247 6.58 23.54 25.43
CA ILE A 247 7.67 24.44 25.01
C ILE A 247 7.14 25.88 24.83
N PHE A 248 6.12 26.07 23.99
CA PHE A 248 5.57 27.41 23.67
C PHE A 248 5.18 28.21 24.92
N LYS A 249 4.47 27.56 25.87
CA LYS A 249 4.03 28.16 27.14
C LYS A 249 5.04 28.04 28.28
N ASN A 250 6.26 27.58 28.01
CA ASN A 250 7.38 27.51 28.96
C ASN A 250 7.10 26.61 30.20
N ASP A 251 6.28 25.57 30.05
CA ASP A 251 5.93 24.62 31.11
C ASP A 251 6.94 23.47 31.17
N ARG A 252 7.92 23.63 32.06
CA ARG A 252 8.99 22.65 32.27
C ARG A 252 8.50 21.34 32.88
N GLU A 253 7.55 21.40 33.82
CA GLU A 253 7.07 20.21 34.55
C GLU A 253 6.28 19.27 33.61
N SER A 254 5.37 19.81 32.80
CA SER A 254 4.64 19.01 31.83
C SER A 254 5.54 18.46 30.73
N TYR A 255 6.55 19.23 30.28
CA TYR A 255 7.54 18.76 29.32
C TYR A 255 8.37 17.58 29.84
N GLU A 256 8.97 17.69 31.03
CA GLU A 256 9.82 16.64 31.59
C GLU A 256 9.02 15.36 31.89
N ARG A 257 7.77 15.50 32.33
CA ARG A 257 6.81 14.39 32.45
C ARG A 257 6.51 13.70 31.11
N ARG A 258 6.40 14.46 30.01
CA ARG A 258 6.20 13.89 28.66
C ARG A 258 7.45 13.24 28.10
N VAL A 259 8.64 13.70 28.48
CA VAL A 259 9.90 13.01 28.14
C VAL A 259 9.99 11.64 28.85
N GLU A 260 9.52 11.52 30.09
CA GLU A 260 9.39 10.21 30.75
C GLU A 260 8.36 9.31 30.03
N TRP A 261 7.20 9.85 29.64
CA TRP A 261 6.19 9.12 28.85
C TRP A 261 6.70 8.71 27.47
N PHE A 262 7.57 9.50 26.84
CA PHE A 262 8.19 9.16 25.55
C PHE A 262 9.20 8.02 25.67
N THR A 263 9.95 7.95 26.75
CA THR A 263 11.09 7.02 26.91
C THR A 263 10.69 5.70 27.56
N VAL A 264 10.13 5.77 28.78
CA VAL A 264 9.87 4.61 29.66
C VAL A 264 8.38 4.43 29.96
N ASN A 265 7.63 5.53 30.10
CA ASN A 265 6.27 5.58 30.61
C ASN A 265 6.02 4.60 31.78
N LYS A 266 6.74 4.80 32.89
CA LYS A 266 6.58 4.00 34.11
C LYS A 266 5.15 4.04 34.66
N THR A 267 4.41 5.11 34.36
CA THR A 267 3.02 5.32 34.76
C THR A 267 1.97 4.75 33.80
N ALA A 268 2.37 4.12 32.69
CA ALA A 268 1.45 3.56 31.69
C ALA A 268 0.40 2.61 32.32
N PRO A 269 -0.91 2.86 32.16
CA PRO A 269 -1.96 1.96 32.66
C PRO A 269 -1.92 0.57 32.03
N ASN A 270 -1.36 0.46 30.81
CA ASN A 270 -1.15 -0.79 30.10
C ASN A 270 0.21 -0.79 29.39
N LYS A 271 1.13 -1.63 29.87
CA LYS A 271 2.48 -1.78 29.29
C LYS A 271 2.50 -2.55 27.97
N GLY A 272 1.39 -3.21 27.61
CA GLY A 272 1.22 -3.83 26.31
C GLY A 272 1.00 -2.81 25.19
N SER A 273 0.36 -1.67 25.50
CA SER A 273 -0.23 -0.76 24.52
C SER A 273 0.19 0.71 24.65
N THR A 274 1.31 1.04 25.30
CA THR A 274 1.80 2.43 25.45
C THR A 274 2.86 2.79 24.41
N PHE A 275 2.89 4.06 24.02
CA PHE A 275 3.74 4.60 22.96
C PHE A 275 5.25 4.68 23.29
N SER A 276 5.65 4.55 24.56
CA SER A 276 7.05 4.78 24.96
C SER A 276 8.08 3.92 24.19
N ILE A 277 9.29 4.46 23.93
CA ILE A 277 10.41 3.74 23.29
C ILE A 277 10.62 2.35 23.92
N GLN A 278 10.58 2.22 25.25
CA GLN A 278 10.81 0.94 25.93
C GLN A 278 9.78 -0.14 25.58
N TYR A 279 8.49 0.22 25.50
CA TYR A 279 7.40 -0.75 25.31
C TYR A 279 6.87 -0.83 23.87
N LEU A 280 7.12 0.16 23.01
CA LEU A 280 6.71 0.18 21.60
C LEU A 280 7.82 -0.30 20.66
N ALA A 281 9.05 0.20 20.82
CA ALA A 281 10.27 -0.38 20.23
C ALA A 281 10.82 -1.46 21.16
N ARG A 282 10.04 -2.55 21.28
CA ARG A 282 10.15 -3.51 22.37
C ARG A 282 11.30 -4.48 22.15
N GLN A 283 12.05 -4.74 23.23
CA GLN A 283 13.03 -5.82 23.27
C GLN A 283 12.36 -7.11 23.73
N VAL A 284 12.09 -7.99 22.77
CA VAL A 284 11.32 -9.22 22.98
C VAL A 284 12.27 -10.37 23.28
N SER A 285 12.31 -10.74 24.55
CA SER A 285 13.18 -11.78 25.13
C SER A 285 12.40 -13.03 25.58
N THR A 286 11.09 -13.07 25.35
CA THR A 286 10.21 -14.20 25.66
C THR A 286 9.04 -14.20 24.67
N ASP A 287 8.75 -15.36 24.09
CA ASP A 287 7.58 -15.61 23.27
C ASP A 287 6.32 -15.63 24.16
N ALA A 288 5.38 -14.71 23.91
CA ALA A 288 4.17 -14.56 24.71
C ALA A 288 3.12 -15.66 24.49
N SER A 289 3.26 -16.48 23.45
CA SER A 289 2.39 -17.62 23.16
C SER A 289 2.87 -18.92 23.81
N THR A 290 4.19 -19.13 23.89
CA THR A 290 4.79 -20.37 24.44
C THR A 290 5.45 -20.20 25.80
N GLY A 291 5.74 -18.97 26.23
CA GLY A 291 6.52 -18.67 27.42
C GLY A 291 8.02 -18.96 27.29
N GLN A 292 8.51 -19.34 26.09
CA GLN A 292 9.91 -19.69 25.89
C GLN A 292 10.81 -18.45 25.78
N ARG A 293 12.01 -18.52 26.39
CA ARG A 293 13.04 -17.47 26.27
C ARG A 293 13.53 -17.37 24.82
N VAL A 294 13.65 -16.13 24.35
CA VAL A 294 14.24 -15.81 23.04
C VAL A 294 15.64 -15.26 23.26
N ASP A 295 16.63 -15.88 22.62
CA ASP A 295 18.06 -15.56 22.78
C ASP A 295 18.80 -15.69 21.43
N PRO A 296 19.44 -14.63 20.91
CA PRO A 296 19.36 -13.25 21.38
C PRO A 296 17.91 -12.69 21.24
N PRO A 297 17.52 -11.71 22.05
CA PRO A 297 16.21 -11.05 21.95
C PRO A 297 16.10 -10.24 20.65
N VAL A 298 14.87 -10.08 20.16
CA VAL A 298 14.55 -9.28 18.95
C VAL A 298 14.13 -7.87 19.37
N ILE A 299 14.44 -6.85 18.56
CA ILE A 299 13.79 -5.52 18.68
C ILE A 299 12.64 -5.48 17.69
N GLU A 300 11.41 -5.28 18.17
CA GLU A 300 10.20 -5.23 17.35
C GLU A 300 9.46 -3.91 17.54
N VAL A 301 8.85 -3.38 16.48
CA VAL A 301 7.82 -2.32 16.58
C VAL A 301 6.49 -3.03 16.81
N VAL A 302 5.87 -2.83 17.98
CA VAL A 302 4.70 -3.62 18.39
C VAL A 302 3.51 -3.43 17.46
N GLU A 303 3.27 -2.22 16.94
CA GLU A 303 2.11 -1.99 16.06
C GLU A 303 2.25 -2.65 14.66
N MET A 304 3.42 -3.22 14.29
CA MET A 304 3.57 -4.02 13.07
C MET A 304 2.69 -5.28 13.05
N GLY A 305 2.25 -5.78 14.21
CA GLY A 305 1.26 -6.85 14.25
C GLY A 305 -0.16 -6.39 13.92
N ARG A 306 -0.43 -5.07 13.91
CA ARG A 306 -1.73 -4.49 13.55
C ARG A 306 -1.83 -4.27 12.04
N ASP A 307 -0.95 -3.43 11.51
CA ASP A 307 -0.75 -3.10 10.09
C ASP A 307 0.48 -2.19 9.93
N GLN A 308 1.03 -2.07 8.71
CA GLN A 308 2.28 -1.32 8.50
C GLN A 308 2.12 0.19 8.35
N ALA A 309 0.89 0.71 8.26
CA ALA A 309 0.65 2.16 8.25
C ALA A 309 0.85 2.73 9.67
N HIS A 310 0.19 2.15 10.67
CA HIS A 310 0.31 2.59 12.06
C HIS A 310 1.72 2.39 12.64
N ALA A 311 2.42 1.33 12.22
CA ALA A 311 3.85 1.13 12.52
C ALA A 311 4.79 2.13 11.81
N GLY A 312 4.34 2.72 10.69
CA GLY A 312 5.03 3.85 10.05
C GLY A 312 4.83 5.16 10.81
N ASP A 313 3.59 5.43 11.25
CA ASP A 313 3.27 6.56 12.13
C ASP A 313 4.09 6.52 13.43
N ASP A 314 4.29 5.34 14.03
CA ASP A 314 5.12 5.17 15.23
C ASP A 314 6.52 5.77 15.04
N MET A 315 7.16 5.46 13.91
CA MET A 315 8.50 5.92 13.59
C MET A 315 8.53 7.43 13.27
N GLU A 316 7.49 7.97 12.63
CA GLU A 316 7.33 9.41 12.41
C GLU A 316 7.15 10.17 13.73
N ILE A 317 6.28 9.71 14.62
CA ILE A 317 6.06 10.34 15.91
C ILE A 317 7.34 10.25 16.76
N PHE A 318 8.08 9.14 16.69
CA PHE A 318 9.42 9.02 17.30
C PHE A 318 10.39 10.08 16.79
N THR A 319 10.52 10.31 15.48
CA THR A 319 11.41 11.38 14.99
C THR A 319 10.89 12.77 15.32
N ASN A 320 9.58 13.03 15.24
CA ASN A 320 8.97 14.31 15.61
C ASN A 320 9.27 14.69 17.08
N VAL A 321 9.05 13.77 18.02
CA VAL A 321 9.36 14.01 19.45
C VAL A 321 10.87 14.11 19.69
N ALA A 322 11.68 13.22 19.10
CA ALA A 322 13.14 13.28 19.22
C ALA A 322 13.72 14.57 18.63
N ARG A 323 13.13 15.12 17.56
CA ARG A 323 13.49 16.40 16.92
C ARG A 323 13.22 17.58 17.85
N MET A 324 12.10 17.58 18.58
CA MET A 324 11.85 18.56 19.65
C MET A 324 12.82 18.41 20.82
N MET A 325 13.12 17.19 21.28
CA MET A 325 14.10 16.97 22.36
C MET A 325 15.52 17.39 21.96
N ASN A 326 16.00 17.00 20.78
CA ASN A 326 17.30 17.40 20.25
C ASN A 326 17.38 18.92 20.05
N GLY A 327 16.31 19.56 19.56
CA GLY A 327 16.23 21.03 19.41
C GLY A 327 16.34 21.79 20.73
N GLN A 328 15.92 21.17 21.85
CA GLN A 328 16.05 21.70 23.21
C GLN A 328 17.34 21.26 23.92
N GLY A 329 18.17 20.42 23.30
CA GLY A 329 19.34 19.79 23.95
C GLY A 329 18.99 18.81 25.08
N THR A 330 17.73 18.35 25.14
CA THR A 330 17.21 17.52 26.23
C THR A 330 17.85 16.13 26.22
N LYS A 331 18.45 15.78 27.36
CA LYS A 331 19.00 14.46 27.66
C LYS A 331 18.22 13.76 28.76
N VAL A 332 18.31 12.43 28.78
CA VAL A 332 17.62 11.56 29.74
C VAL A 332 18.59 10.61 30.44
N ASP A 333 18.21 10.17 31.63
CA ASP A 333 18.84 9.04 32.30
C ASP A 333 18.67 7.75 31.45
N PRO A 334 19.74 6.98 31.18
CA PRO A 334 19.69 5.83 30.27
C PRO A 334 18.90 4.63 30.81
N ILE A 335 18.45 4.65 32.07
CA ILE A 335 17.68 3.58 32.73
C ILE A 335 16.25 4.05 33.04
N THR A 336 16.07 5.26 33.58
CA THR A 336 14.76 5.76 34.04
C THR A 336 14.03 6.63 33.01
N GLY A 337 14.70 7.10 31.95
CA GLY A 337 14.09 7.93 30.90
C GLY A 337 13.69 9.35 31.33
N THR A 338 13.80 9.66 32.61
CA THR A 338 13.60 11.02 33.16
C THR A 338 14.71 11.96 32.69
N VAL A 339 14.38 13.23 32.47
CA VAL A 339 15.35 14.26 32.06
C VAL A 339 16.52 14.34 33.05
N SER A 340 17.74 14.37 32.52
CA SER A 340 18.97 14.26 33.32
C SER A 340 20.12 15.07 32.71
N THR A 341 20.93 15.65 33.59
CA THR A 341 22.19 16.35 33.28
C THR A 341 23.43 15.55 33.71
N ALA A 342 23.25 14.28 34.10
CA ALA A 342 24.34 13.38 34.46
C ALA A 342 25.32 13.16 33.29
N LYS A 343 26.56 12.78 33.61
CA LYS A 343 27.65 12.64 32.61
C LYS A 343 27.34 11.58 31.55
N ASP A 344 26.60 10.56 31.95
CA ASP A 344 26.12 9.40 31.19
C ASP A 344 24.70 9.61 30.62
N ALA A 345 24.09 10.78 30.81
CA ALA A 345 22.78 11.07 30.23
C ALA A 345 22.84 11.10 28.69
N VAL A 346 21.87 10.44 28.06
CA VAL A 346 21.82 10.16 26.61
C VAL A 346 20.78 11.03 25.90
N GLY A 347 20.89 11.18 24.58
CA GLY A 347 19.85 11.82 23.76
C GLY A 347 18.66 10.88 23.52
N PRO A 348 17.58 11.38 22.89
CA PRO A 348 16.39 10.59 22.58
C PRO A 348 16.66 9.41 21.64
N TYR A 349 17.61 9.57 20.71
CA TYR A 349 17.93 8.53 19.74
C TYR A 349 18.87 7.46 20.31
N GLU A 350 19.75 7.79 21.26
CA GLU A 350 20.67 6.82 21.89
C GLU A 350 20.07 6.05 23.07
N PHE A 351 18.87 6.43 23.51
CA PHE A 351 18.18 5.75 24.60
C PHE A 351 17.97 4.25 24.32
N LEU A 352 18.23 3.41 25.32
CA LEU A 352 18.16 1.93 25.27
C LEU A 352 19.00 1.27 24.13
N ASP A 353 20.21 1.80 23.91
CA ASP A 353 21.18 1.43 22.85
C ASP A 353 20.63 1.62 21.43
N ASP A 354 20.53 2.89 21.04
CA ASP A 354 20.09 3.33 19.72
C ASP A 354 18.72 2.74 19.32
N ARG A 355 17.80 2.62 20.29
CA ARG A 355 16.63 1.75 20.20
C ARG A 355 15.70 2.09 19.03
N ILE A 356 15.50 3.38 18.78
CA ILE A 356 14.69 3.86 17.65
C ILE A 356 15.30 3.36 16.34
N LEU A 357 16.61 3.47 16.15
CA LEU A 357 17.29 3.02 14.93
C LEU A 357 17.16 1.50 14.72
N ALA A 358 17.32 0.71 15.78
CA ALA A 358 17.15 -0.74 15.72
C ALA A 358 15.70 -1.15 15.35
N ALA A 359 14.71 -0.42 15.85
CA ALA A 359 13.30 -0.65 15.55
C ALA A 359 12.93 -0.21 14.12
N THR A 360 13.43 0.94 13.66
CA THR A 360 13.26 1.39 12.26
C THR A 360 13.93 0.42 11.28
N ASP A 361 15.10 -0.15 11.61
CA ASP A 361 15.75 -1.16 10.77
C ASP A 361 14.91 -2.45 10.66
N TYR A 362 14.35 -2.94 11.77
CA TYR A 362 13.46 -4.09 11.79
C TYR A 362 12.17 -3.85 10.98
N PHE A 363 11.58 -2.67 11.10
CA PHE A 363 10.42 -2.24 10.31
C PHE A 363 10.76 -2.18 8.81
N CYS A 364 11.83 -1.48 8.44
CA CYS A 364 12.29 -1.38 7.06
C CYS A 364 12.63 -2.74 6.45
N ARG A 365 13.16 -3.70 7.22
CA ARG A 365 13.42 -5.07 6.77
C ARG A 365 12.15 -5.75 6.22
N PHE A 366 11.05 -5.68 6.98
CA PHE A 366 9.76 -6.25 6.57
C PHE A 366 9.16 -5.50 5.36
N MET A 367 9.27 -4.17 5.37
CA MET A 367 8.75 -3.29 4.31
C MET A 367 9.51 -3.38 2.99
N LEU A 368 10.79 -3.73 3.03
CA LEU A 368 11.59 -4.04 1.84
C LEU A 368 11.33 -5.44 1.28
N GLY A 369 10.51 -6.26 1.95
CA GLY A 369 10.15 -7.61 1.50
C GLY A 369 11.09 -8.73 1.96
N TYR A 370 12.09 -8.45 2.80
CA TYR A 370 12.93 -9.51 3.37
C TYR A 370 12.16 -10.38 4.36
N ASP A 371 12.63 -11.62 4.54
CA ASP A 371 12.12 -12.51 5.59
C ASP A 371 12.45 -11.92 6.97
N THR A 372 11.42 -11.63 7.77
CA THR A 372 11.53 -10.97 9.09
C THR A 372 10.93 -11.87 10.15
N LYS A 373 11.73 -12.20 11.18
CA LYS A 373 11.34 -13.13 12.25
C LYS A 373 10.59 -12.37 13.35
N TRP A 374 9.26 -12.51 13.36
CA TRP A 374 8.41 -12.11 14.48
C TRP A 374 8.50 -13.08 15.65
N ILE A 375 8.36 -12.55 16.86
CA ILE A 375 8.09 -13.27 18.10
C ILE A 375 6.67 -12.88 18.56
N PRO A 376 5.79 -13.82 18.93
CA PRO A 376 4.49 -13.46 19.47
C PRO A 376 4.60 -12.52 20.67
N THR A 377 4.06 -11.30 20.54
CA THR A 377 4.36 -10.16 21.40
C THR A 377 3.09 -9.61 22.08
N PRO A 378 3.09 -9.29 23.39
CA PRO A 378 1.87 -8.85 24.10
C PRO A 378 1.33 -7.48 23.62
N ILE A 379 0.02 -7.31 23.60
CA ILE A 379 -0.61 -6.01 23.28
C ILE A 379 -1.57 -5.51 24.35
N ASP A 380 -2.07 -6.39 25.22
CA ASP A 380 -2.75 -6.03 26.46
C ASP A 380 -2.08 -6.77 27.63
N ILE A 381 -1.46 -6.00 28.53
CA ILE A 381 -0.86 -6.48 29.78
C ILE A 381 -1.66 -5.89 30.93
N ALA A 382 -2.32 -6.75 31.70
CA ALA A 382 -3.07 -6.37 32.88
C ALA A 382 -2.17 -5.74 33.97
N PRO A 383 -2.71 -4.91 34.89
CA PRO A 383 -1.94 -4.31 35.98
C PRO A 383 -1.24 -5.30 36.93
N ASN A 384 -1.64 -6.57 36.94
CA ASN A 384 -0.98 -7.65 37.69
C ASN A 384 0.08 -8.42 36.85
N GLY A 385 0.41 -7.94 35.65
CA GLY A 385 1.37 -8.58 34.73
C GLY A 385 0.79 -9.67 33.81
N ALA A 386 -0.49 -10.05 33.97
CA ALA A 386 -1.09 -11.08 33.12
C ALA A 386 -1.30 -10.57 31.68
N ILE A 387 -0.77 -11.32 30.70
CA ILE A 387 -1.00 -11.09 29.28
C ILE A 387 -2.45 -11.47 28.95
N ARG A 388 -3.19 -10.57 28.30
CA ARG A 388 -4.59 -10.76 27.90
C ARG A 388 -4.77 -10.90 26.38
N ALA A 389 -3.86 -10.32 25.61
CA ALA A 389 -3.83 -10.40 24.15
C ALA A 389 -2.39 -10.26 23.64
N ILE A 390 -2.13 -10.85 22.48
CA ILE A 390 -0.85 -10.86 21.77
C ILE A 390 -1.09 -10.55 20.30
N TYR A 391 -0.05 -10.09 19.58
CA TYR A 391 0.02 -10.21 18.13
C TYR A 391 0.86 -11.45 17.79
N PRO A 392 0.29 -12.48 17.14
CA PRO A 392 0.99 -13.75 16.87
C PRO A 392 1.92 -13.69 15.65
N ARG A 393 1.69 -12.75 14.74
CA ARG A 393 2.51 -12.47 13.55
C ARG A 393 2.48 -10.99 13.19
N ILE A 394 3.40 -10.58 12.31
CA ILE A 394 3.31 -9.30 11.57
C ILE A 394 2.10 -9.36 10.62
N ALA A 395 1.36 -8.26 10.50
CA ALA A 395 0.29 -8.08 9.51
C ALA A 395 0.86 -7.62 8.16
N ASP A 396 0.34 -8.14 7.05
CA ASP A 396 0.81 -7.82 5.70
C ASP A 396 0.12 -6.58 5.11
N ASN A 397 -0.96 -6.10 5.73
CA ASN A 397 -1.61 -4.84 5.35
C ASN A 397 -0.63 -3.65 5.28
N TYR A 398 -0.65 -2.93 4.15
CA TYR A 398 0.27 -1.84 3.76
C TYR A 398 1.73 -2.23 3.50
N ARG A 399 2.12 -3.51 3.59
CA ARG A 399 3.50 -3.95 3.37
C ARG A 399 4.03 -3.54 1.99
N GLY A 400 5.22 -2.95 1.96
CA GLY A 400 5.84 -2.43 0.73
C GLY A 400 5.66 -0.94 0.47
N ARG A 401 4.71 -0.30 1.18
CA ARG A 401 4.40 1.13 1.03
C ARG A 401 5.44 2.02 1.70
N ILE A 402 6.57 2.25 1.02
CA ILE A 402 7.63 3.16 1.49
C ILE A 402 7.39 4.64 1.15
N ARG A 403 6.17 5.02 0.74
CA ARG A 403 5.84 6.35 0.18
C ARG A 403 5.21 7.36 1.16
N GLU A 404 4.65 6.88 2.27
CA GLU A 404 3.95 7.71 3.26
C GLU A 404 4.85 8.14 4.44
N PHE A 405 6.07 7.59 4.55
CA PHE A 405 6.95 7.74 5.71
C PHE A 405 7.66 9.10 5.82
N GLN A 406 7.74 9.65 7.05
CA GLN A 406 8.40 10.95 7.35
C GLN A 406 9.47 10.87 8.46
N PHE A 407 10.09 9.69 8.65
CA PHE A 407 11.17 9.46 9.63
C PHE A 407 12.60 9.55 9.06
N TRP A 408 12.77 10.09 7.85
CA TRP A 408 14.04 10.07 7.12
C TRP A 408 15.15 10.92 7.75
N ASP A 409 14.83 11.89 8.61
CA ASP A 409 15.83 12.72 9.30
C ASP A 409 16.65 11.95 10.37
N LEU A 410 16.18 10.77 10.77
CA LEU A 410 16.96 9.80 11.56
C LEU A 410 18.31 9.47 10.89
N TYR A 411 18.36 9.34 9.56
CA TYR A 411 19.60 9.11 8.81
C TYR A 411 20.59 10.27 8.96
N TYR A 412 20.09 11.51 8.96
CA TYR A 412 20.93 12.69 9.12
C TYR A 412 21.52 12.79 10.53
N TYR A 413 20.79 12.36 11.56
CA TYR A 413 21.33 12.30 12.92
C TYR A 413 22.55 11.37 13.00
N TYR A 414 22.39 10.12 12.53
CA TYR A 414 23.44 9.11 12.58
C TYR A 414 24.58 9.31 11.57
N THR A 415 24.43 10.17 10.55
CA THR A 415 25.54 10.50 9.63
C THR A 415 26.22 11.83 9.96
N CYS A 416 25.49 12.82 10.49
CA CYS A 416 25.98 14.20 10.62
C CYS A 416 26.15 14.69 12.07
N VAL A 417 25.50 14.04 13.06
CA VAL A 417 25.51 14.44 14.48
C VAL A 417 26.23 13.41 15.36
N LYS A 418 25.90 12.11 15.19
CA LYS A 418 26.57 10.97 15.84
C LYS A 418 27.17 10.05 14.76
N PRO A 419 28.34 10.39 14.17
CA PRO A 419 28.86 9.71 12.98
C PRO A 419 28.96 8.18 13.12
N THR A 420 28.07 7.50 12.40
CA THR A 420 27.83 6.07 12.44
C THR A 420 27.71 5.55 11.01
N ASP A 421 28.30 4.39 10.74
CA ASP A 421 28.07 3.66 9.49
C ASP A 421 26.65 3.07 9.51
N VAL A 422 25.67 3.82 9.01
CA VAL A 422 24.26 3.42 8.97
C VAL A 422 24.07 2.20 8.08
N ALA A 423 24.79 2.09 6.96
CA ALA A 423 24.73 0.93 6.07
C ALA A 423 25.18 -0.37 6.77
N LYS A 424 26.02 -0.26 7.80
CA LYS A 424 26.45 -1.39 8.64
C LYS A 424 25.62 -1.59 9.92
N LYS A 425 25.18 -0.52 10.60
CA LYS A 425 24.40 -0.63 11.86
C LYS A 425 22.90 -0.88 11.62
N ALA A 426 22.36 -0.36 10.52
CA ALA A 426 20.95 -0.43 10.16
C ALA A 426 20.80 -0.59 8.63
N PRO A 427 21.21 -1.75 8.06
CA PRO A 427 21.30 -1.96 6.61
C PRO A 427 19.96 -1.84 5.89
N TYR A 428 18.85 -2.22 6.52
CA TYR A 428 17.52 -2.18 5.92
C TYR A 428 16.93 -0.77 5.99
N PHE A 429 17.15 -0.03 7.09
CA PHE A 429 16.81 1.40 7.13
C PHE A 429 17.65 2.19 6.11
N TYR A 430 18.95 1.88 5.97
CA TYR A 430 19.79 2.47 4.93
C TYR A 430 19.25 2.19 3.53
N GLU A 431 18.96 0.93 3.20
CA GLU A 431 18.40 0.55 1.90
C GLU A 431 17.06 1.28 1.62
N ALA A 432 16.16 1.33 2.61
CA ALA A 432 14.91 2.08 2.49
C ALA A 432 15.16 3.59 2.29
N PHE A 433 16.10 4.19 3.01
CA PHE A 433 16.47 5.60 2.84
C PHE A 433 17.03 5.90 1.44
N THR A 434 17.79 4.98 0.81
CA THR A 434 18.26 5.17 -0.58
C THR A 434 17.13 5.13 -1.63
N LYS A 435 16.02 4.45 -1.32
CA LYS A 435 14.82 4.33 -2.17
C LYS A 435 13.69 5.29 -1.80
N ARG A 436 13.91 6.13 -0.78
CA ARG A 436 12.88 6.96 -0.14
C ARG A 436 12.11 7.83 -1.14
N ILE A 437 10.83 8.00 -0.86
CA ILE A 437 9.91 8.87 -1.58
C ILE A 437 9.44 9.88 -0.53
N VAL A 438 9.36 11.17 -0.88
CA VAL A 438 9.06 12.22 0.11
C VAL A 438 7.83 13.02 -0.32
N SER A 439 6.72 12.73 0.36
CA SER A 439 5.44 13.44 0.26
C SER A 439 5.48 14.81 0.94
N SER A 440 6.21 14.93 2.06
CA SER A 440 6.39 16.18 2.81
C SER A 440 7.10 17.28 1.99
N ASP A 441 6.54 18.49 2.02
CA ASP A 441 7.15 19.70 1.47
C ASP A 441 8.04 20.44 2.48
N THR A 442 8.31 19.88 3.67
CA THR A 442 9.14 20.52 4.71
C THR A 442 10.30 19.67 5.25
N ASP A 443 10.37 18.36 5.01
CA ASP A 443 11.42 17.48 5.57
C ASP A 443 12.85 17.92 5.21
N TRP A 444 13.02 18.48 4.01
CA TRP A 444 14.30 18.99 3.52
C TRP A 444 14.93 20.06 4.41
N ILE A 445 14.11 20.80 5.20
CA ILE A 445 14.57 21.84 6.13
C ILE A 445 15.51 21.25 7.19
N PHE A 446 15.30 20.00 7.60
CA PHE A 446 16.09 19.32 8.63
C PHE A 446 17.41 18.73 8.11
N THR A 447 17.67 18.81 6.79
CA THR A 447 18.93 18.31 6.19
C THR A 447 20.13 19.14 6.68
N PRO A 448 21.15 18.54 7.33
CA PRO A 448 22.30 19.28 7.87
C PRO A 448 23.25 19.83 6.80
N ALA A 449 23.92 20.94 7.11
CA ALA A 449 24.87 21.61 6.19
C ALA A 449 26.00 20.69 5.69
N ASN A 450 26.38 19.69 6.50
CA ASN A 450 27.44 18.70 6.28
C ASN A 450 26.92 17.35 5.72
N ALA A 451 25.64 17.24 5.34
CA ALA A 451 25.14 16.05 4.66
C ALA A 451 25.89 15.78 3.35
N THR A 452 26.11 14.51 3.03
CA THR A 452 26.84 14.03 1.84
C THR A 452 26.24 12.73 1.29
N GLY A 453 26.66 12.32 0.08
CA GLY A 453 26.27 11.06 -0.55
C GLY A 453 24.76 10.93 -0.75
N GLU A 454 24.19 9.81 -0.32
CA GLU A 454 22.74 9.50 -0.36
C GLU A 454 21.87 10.57 0.31
N GLY A 455 22.43 11.30 1.28
CA GLY A 455 21.78 12.41 1.98
C GLY A 455 21.63 13.69 1.15
N LEU A 456 22.32 13.81 0.01
CA LEU A 456 22.16 14.93 -0.93
C LEU A 456 21.41 14.57 -2.22
N LYS A 457 21.07 13.29 -2.44
CA LYS A 457 20.19 12.90 -3.55
C LYS A 457 18.80 13.51 -3.34
N VAL A 458 18.27 14.18 -4.36
CA VAL A 458 16.87 14.63 -4.39
C VAL A 458 15.97 13.39 -4.53
N PRO A 459 15.10 13.07 -3.56
CA PRO A 459 14.21 11.92 -3.66
C PRO A 459 13.02 12.24 -4.59
N PRO A 460 12.41 11.22 -5.21
CA PRO A 460 11.14 11.40 -5.91
C PRO A 460 10.05 11.90 -4.95
N ARG A 461 9.21 12.83 -5.44
CA ARG A 461 8.00 13.32 -4.76
C ARG A 461 6.71 12.72 -5.31
N VAL A 462 6.76 12.11 -6.50
CA VAL A 462 5.60 11.40 -7.06
C VAL A 462 5.52 10.05 -6.37
N GLU A 463 4.57 9.93 -5.45
CA GLU A 463 4.27 8.70 -4.71
C GLU A 463 3.92 7.55 -5.66
N GLU A 464 2.96 7.82 -6.55
CA GLU A 464 2.33 6.86 -7.45
C GLU A 464 2.49 7.25 -8.94
N PRO A 465 3.70 7.16 -9.51
CA PRO A 465 3.91 7.46 -10.92
C PRO A 465 3.26 6.39 -11.83
N PRO A 466 2.82 6.73 -13.06
CA PRO A 466 2.27 5.74 -13.99
C PRO A 466 3.32 4.75 -14.49
N ILE A 467 4.60 5.12 -14.42
CA ILE A 467 5.76 4.26 -14.72
C ILE A 467 6.66 4.26 -13.48
N VAL A 468 6.99 3.06 -13.00
CA VAL A 468 7.84 2.80 -11.82
C VAL A 468 9.19 2.29 -12.31
N GLU A 469 10.27 3.04 -12.03
CA GLU A 469 11.64 2.62 -12.35
C GLU A 469 12.08 1.49 -11.42
N VAL A 470 12.25 0.28 -11.96
CA VAL A 470 12.44 -0.94 -11.15
C VAL A 470 13.77 -0.86 -10.39
N ALA A 471 14.81 -0.27 -10.98
CA ALA A 471 16.11 -0.06 -10.33
C ALA A 471 16.07 0.84 -9.08
N LEU A 472 15.10 1.77 -8.98
CA LEU A 472 14.94 2.66 -7.83
C LEU A 472 13.91 2.15 -6.82
N ARG A 473 12.99 1.28 -7.25
CA ARG A 473 11.81 0.85 -6.47
C ARG A 473 11.79 -0.66 -6.21
N SER A 474 12.92 -1.36 -6.27
CA SER A 474 12.96 -2.82 -6.01
C SER A 474 14.00 -3.25 -4.98
N THR A 475 13.69 -4.29 -4.22
CA THR A 475 14.62 -5.06 -3.38
C THR A 475 15.10 -6.29 -4.13
N LEU A 476 16.41 -6.54 -4.12
CA LEU A 476 17.02 -7.68 -4.79
C LEU A 476 17.22 -8.81 -3.77
N LEU A 477 16.36 -9.83 -3.83
CA LEU A 477 16.28 -10.88 -2.82
C LEU A 477 17.13 -12.11 -3.15
N ASP A 478 17.88 -12.07 -4.26
CA ASP A 478 18.62 -13.19 -4.84
C ASP A 478 19.92 -12.67 -5.50
N PRO A 479 21.09 -13.30 -5.26
CA PRO A 479 22.37 -12.88 -5.86
C PRO A 479 22.43 -12.98 -7.39
N ASN A 480 21.44 -13.60 -8.05
CA ASN A 480 21.30 -13.61 -9.50
C ASN A 480 20.63 -12.33 -10.06
N ALA A 481 20.28 -11.36 -9.22
CA ALA A 481 19.78 -10.04 -9.61
C ALA A 481 20.75 -8.91 -9.22
N SER A 482 20.88 -7.89 -10.09
CA SER A 482 21.76 -6.73 -9.87
C SER A 482 21.23 -5.48 -10.57
N VAL A 483 21.28 -4.30 -9.93
CA VAL A 483 21.11 -3.03 -10.66
C VAL A 483 22.31 -2.82 -11.59
N VAL A 484 22.03 -2.42 -12.83
CA VAL A 484 23.03 -2.02 -13.83
C VAL A 484 22.64 -0.63 -14.32
N ASN A 485 23.64 0.25 -14.42
CA ASN A 485 23.50 1.55 -15.07
C ASN A 485 24.12 1.45 -16.46
N ASP A 486 23.41 1.86 -17.51
CA ASP A 486 24.02 2.24 -18.77
C ASP A 486 24.04 3.78 -18.92
N HIS A 487 24.39 4.29 -20.09
CA HIS A 487 24.52 5.74 -20.32
C HIS A 487 23.18 6.46 -20.42
N GLU A 488 22.07 5.75 -20.49
CA GLU A 488 20.73 6.32 -20.65
C GLU A 488 19.85 6.09 -19.42
N LYS A 489 19.87 4.89 -18.80
CA LYS A 489 19.07 4.57 -17.60
C LYS A 489 19.71 3.52 -16.67
N ALA A 490 19.13 3.41 -15.47
CA ALA A 490 19.31 2.27 -14.58
C ALA A 490 18.22 1.21 -14.80
N PHE A 491 18.59 -0.07 -14.77
CA PHE A 491 17.68 -1.22 -14.90
C PHE A 491 18.12 -2.38 -13.98
N VAL A 492 17.23 -3.31 -13.69
CA VAL A 492 17.59 -4.55 -12.96
C VAL A 492 17.91 -5.65 -13.96
N ARG A 493 19.12 -6.19 -13.89
CA ARG A 493 19.57 -7.38 -14.62
C ARG A 493 19.36 -8.62 -13.77
N LEU A 494 18.80 -9.68 -14.36
CA LEU A 494 18.53 -10.97 -13.71
C LEU A 494 19.00 -12.13 -14.58
N LYS A 495 19.45 -13.21 -13.94
CA LYS A 495 19.54 -14.55 -14.51
C LYS A 495 18.42 -15.40 -13.89
N PRO A 496 17.46 -15.94 -14.65
CA PRO A 496 16.46 -16.86 -14.12
C PRO A 496 17.07 -18.19 -13.65
N THR A 497 16.33 -18.91 -12.82
CA THR A 497 16.68 -20.25 -12.33
C THR A 497 15.44 -21.15 -12.30
N GLU A 498 15.60 -22.47 -12.22
CA GLU A 498 14.44 -23.38 -12.08
C GLU A 498 13.65 -23.11 -10.79
N ALA A 499 14.36 -22.80 -9.69
CA ALA A 499 13.76 -22.40 -8.42
C ALA A 499 13.01 -21.07 -8.54
N GLY A 500 13.57 -20.11 -9.27
CA GLY A 500 12.95 -18.83 -9.64
C GLY A 500 13.58 -17.65 -8.90
N THR A 501 14.37 -16.85 -9.61
CA THR A 501 15.15 -15.73 -9.06
C THR A 501 14.25 -14.61 -8.57
N ARG A 502 14.42 -14.18 -7.31
CA ARG A 502 13.47 -13.29 -6.61
C ARG A 502 13.91 -11.83 -6.56
N ILE A 503 12.98 -10.92 -6.84
CA ILE A 503 12.99 -9.52 -6.43
C ILE A 503 11.63 -9.15 -5.81
N ALA A 504 11.54 -8.00 -5.15
CA ALA A 504 10.26 -7.39 -4.76
C ALA A 504 10.21 -5.96 -5.28
N ILE A 505 9.12 -5.57 -5.97
CA ILE A 505 8.88 -4.18 -6.39
C ILE A 505 8.04 -3.48 -5.31
N LEU A 506 8.32 -2.20 -5.02
CA LEU A 506 7.83 -1.46 -3.85
C LEU A 506 7.06 -0.17 -4.23
N SER A 507 6.05 0.17 -3.42
CA SER A 507 5.11 1.27 -3.66
C SER A 507 4.54 1.24 -5.09
N SER A 508 3.95 0.10 -5.46
CA SER A 508 3.65 -0.27 -6.85
C SER A 508 2.20 -0.64 -7.19
N ASP A 509 1.29 -0.64 -6.21
CA ASP A 509 -0.15 -0.93 -6.32
C ASP A 509 -0.85 -0.14 -7.42
N THR A 510 -1.90 -0.70 -8.03
CA THR A 510 -2.71 0.00 -9.04
C THR A 510 -4.15 -0.49 -9.06
N ASP A 511 -5.10 0.39 -9.40
CA ASP A 511 -6.50 0.03 -9.63
C ASP A 511 -6.72 -0.57 -11.04
N LYS A 512 -5.73 -0.45 -11.93
CA LYS A 512 -5.79 -0.93 -13.31
C LYS A 512 -5.68 -2.44 -13.38
N LYS A 513 -6.57 -3.06 -14.15
CA LYS A 513 -6.55 -4.51 -14.41
C LYS A 513 -5.49 -4.96 -15.42
N THR A 514 -4.87 -4.04 -16.16
CA THR A 514 -3.74 -4.36 -17.05
C THR A 514 -2.52 -3.57 -16.63
N ILE A 515 -1.43 -4.28 -16.35
CA ILE A 515 -0.09 -3.75 -16.05
C ILE A 515 0.86 -4.10 -17.18
N GLY A 516 1.99 -3.42 -17.26
CA GLY A 516 3.04 -3.71 -18.24
C GLY A 516 4.44 -3.77 -17.63
N LEU A 517 5.37 -4.38 -18.34
CA LEU A 517 6.81 -4.34 -18.03
C LEU A 517 7.58 -3.93 -19.28
N ARG A 518 8.66 -3.17 -19.08
CA ARG A 518 9.62 -2.85 -20.12
C ARG A 518 10.87 -3.70 -19.94
N ILE A 519 11.04 -4.67 -20.84
CA ILE A 519 12.01 -5.78 -20.73
C ILE A 519 12.91 -5.87 -21.95
N ARG A 520 14.12 -6.43 -21.78
CA ARG A 520 14.85 -7.09 -22.85
C ARG A 520 15.36 -8.44 -22.35
N THR A 521 15.25 -9.47 -23.18
CA THR A 521 15.61 -10.85 -22.83
C THR A 521 16.53 -11.44 -23.90
N THR A 522 17.03 -12.65 -23.64
CA THR A 522 17.88 -13.42 -24.57
C THR A 522 17.44 -14.89 -24.69
N GLY A 523 16.19 -15.14 -24.30
CA GLY A 523 15.60 -16.46 -24.13
C GLY A 523 14.25 -16.35 -23.42
N SER A 524 13.42 -17.37 -23.61
CA SER A 524 12.10 -17.50 -22.99
C SER A 524 12.18 -17.60 -21.45
N SER A 525 11.20 -17.01 -20.73
CA SER A 525 11.09 -17.09 -19.27
C SER A 525 9.63 -17.09 -18.77
N GLU A 526 9.42 -17.70 -17.60
CA GLU A 526 8.16 -17.64 -16.83
C GLU A 526 8.36 -16.77 -15.57
N LEU A 527 7.69 -15.63 -15.52
CA LEU A 527 7.59 -14.78 -14.33
C LEU A 527 6.36 -15.19 -13.51
N LYS A 528 6.57 -15.56 -12.26
CA LYS A 528 5.50 -15.66 -11.25
C LYS A 528 5.51 -14.42 -10.36
N MET A 529 4.32 -13.92 -10.04
CA MET A 529 4.12 -12.82 -9.10
C MET A 529 3.40 -13.38 -7.86
N SER A 530 3.53 -12.73 -6.70
CA SER A 530 2.60 -12.93 -5.58
C SER A 530 1.18 -12.49 -5.98
N GLY A 531 0.16 -12.94 -5.23
CA GLY A 531 -1.24 -12.55 -5.43
C GLY A 531 -1.93 -13.02 -6.73
N LEU A 532 -1.17 -13.47 -7.73
CA LEU A 532 -1.65 -13.73 -9.09
C LEU A 532 -1.59 -15.23 -9.43
N GLU A 533 -2.69 -15.77 -9.96
CA GLU A 533 -2.86 -17.19 -10.28
C GLU A 533 -2.01 -17.62 -11.49
N ASN A 534 -1.87 -16.72 -12.48
CA ASN A 534 -1.36 -17.06 -13.81
C ASN A 534 0.09 -16.55 -14.02
N PRO A 535 1.05 -17.43 -14.36
CA PRO A 535 2.42 -16.99 -14.66
C PRO A 535 2.49 -16.16 -15.94
N TRP A 536 3.09 -14.98 -15.86
CA TRP A 536 3.39 -14.13 -17.01
C TRP A 536 4.51 -14.76 -17.84
N ARG A 537 4.30 -14.92 -19.15
CA ARG A 537 5.35 -15.43 -20.06
C ARG A 537 6.07 -14.28 -20.73
N LEU A 538 7.39 -14.28 -20.58
CA LEU A 538 8.29 -13.32 -21.18
C LEU A 538 8.98 -14.03 -22.36
N PRO A 539 8.83 -13.55 -23.60
CA PRO A 539 9.43 -14.17 -24.78
C PRO A 539 10.93 -13.84 -24.88
N ASP A 540 11.64 -14.47 -25.82
CA ASP A 540 12.92 -13.95 -26.30
C ASP A 540 12.71 -12.66 -27.13
N THR A 541 13.25 -11.54 -26.68
CA THR A 541 13.28 -10.26 -27.40
C THR A 541 14.59 -10.05 -28.17
N LYS A 542 15.51 -11.02 -28.17
CA LYS A 542 16.80 -10.99 -28.89
C LYS A 542 17.73 -9.84 -28.45
N GLY A 543 17.64 -9.44 -27.19
CA GLY A 543 18.38 -8.33 -26.60
C GLY A 543 17.73 -6.95 -26.79
N GLU A 544 16.64 -6.86 -27.55
CA GLU A 544 15.95 -5.60 -27.83
C GLU A 544 14.96 -5.22 -26.71
N TRP A 545 14.83 -3.93 -26.41
CA TRP A 545 13.83 -3.43 -25.46
C TRP A 545 12.41 -3.54 -26.04
N ARG A 546 11.51 -4.22 -25.33
CA ARG A 546 10.09 -4.32 -25.65
C ARG A 546 9.22 -4.04 -24.42
N ASN A 547 8.04 -3.47 -24.64
CA ASN A 547 7.00 -3.43 -23.62
C ASN A 547 6.12 -4.69 -23.76
N ILE A 548 5.68 -5.28 -22.64
CA ILE A 548 4.76 -6.42 -22.60
C ILE A 548 3.66 -6.15 -21.58
N ALA A 549 2.44 -6.66 -21.79
CA ALA A 549 1.29 -6.51 -20.90
C ALA A 549 0.92 -7.82 -20.17
N TYR A 550 0.31 -7.68 -18.98
CA TYR A 550 -0.41 -8.72 -18.25
C TYR A 550 -1.75 -8.16 -17.80
N THR A 551 -2.84 -8.89 -18.06
CA THR A 551 -4.18 -8.54 -17.61
C THR A 551 -4.60 -9.49 -16.49
N MET A 552 -4.88 -8.91 -15.32
CA MET A 552 -5.34 -9.60 -14.13
C MET A 552 -6.74 -10.19 -14.30
N SER A 553 -6.97 -11.31 -13.61
CA SER A 553 -8.30 -11.89 -13.42
C SER A 553 -9.25 -10.93 -12.69
N ARG A 554 -10.54 -11.28 -12.64
CA ARG A 554 -11.56 -10.51 -11.91
C ARG A 554 -11.20 -10.33 -10.42
N PHE A 555 -10.70 -11.38 -9.77
CA PHE A 555 -10.41 -11.37 -8.34
C PHE A 555 -8.98 -10.93 -8.00
N GLU A 556 -8.03 -11.17 -8.92
CA GLU A 556 -6.64 -10.72 -8.83
C GLU A 556 -6.51 -9.19 -8.60
N ARG A 557 -5.49 -8.77 -7.86
CA ARG A 557 -5.15 -7.36 -7.59
C ARG A 557 -3.63 -7.21 -7.60
N PHE A 558 -3.13 -5.98 -7.74
CA PHE A 558 -1.71 -5.67 -7.69
C PHE A 558 -1.45 -4.76 -6.49
N HIS A 559 -0.62 -5.22 -5.55
CA HIS A 559 -0.48 -4.66 -4.21
C HIS A 559 0.72 -3.70 -4.06
N ASP A 560 0.82 -3.07 -2.88
CA ASP A 560 1.86 -2.09 -2.53
C ASP A 560 3.27 -2.63 -2.75
N MET A 561 3.47 -3.93 -2.59
CA MET A 561 4.63 -4.67 -3.05
C MET A 561 4.22 -5.99 -3.66
N GLU A 562 4.92 -6.38 -4.74
CA GLU A 562 4.77 -7.70 -5.36
C GLU A 562 6.13 -8.40 -5.50
N PHE A 563 6.17 -9.67 -5.10
CA PHE A 563 7.32 -10.57 -5.24
C PHE A 563 7.36 -11.17 -6.64
N PHE A 564 8.37 -10.80 -7.42
CA PHE A 564 8.59 -11.30 -8.77
C PHE A 564 9.61 -12.45 -8.71
N SER A 565 9.24 -13.63 -9.22
CA SER A 565 10.07 -14.83 -9.28
C SER A 565 10.25 -15.28 -10.73
N PHE A 566 11.44 -15.08 -11.27
CA PHE A 566 11.77 -15.33 -12.68
C PHE A 566 12.35 -16.72 -12.88
N LYS A 567 11.61 -17.58 -13.60
CA LYS A 567 11.98 -18.96 -13.92
C LYS A 567 12.46 -19.11 -15.36
N GLY A 568 13.50 -19.92 -15.56
CA GLY A 568 14.10 -20.20 -16.86
C GLY A 568 15.44 -20.93 -16.72
N THR A 569 16.13 -21.12 -17.84
CA THR A 569 17.51 -21.63 -17.85
C THR A 569 18.49 -20.55 -17.41
N GLY A 570 19.63 -20.96 -16.84
CA GLY A 570 20.69 -20.03 -16.43
C GLY A 570 21.45 -19.34 -17.58
N GLU A 571 21.15 -19.71 -18.83
CA GLU A 571 21.63 -19.07 -20.05
C GLU A 571 20.81 -17.82 -20.41
N THR A 572 19.51 -17.82 -20.09
CA THR A 572 18.64 -16.65 -20.28
C THR A 572 19.12 -15.51 -19.39
N ARG A 573 19.28 -14.33 -19.98
CA ARG A 573 19.37 -13.04 -19.27
C ARG A 573 18.08 -12.26 -19.48
N ILE A 574 17.59 -11.62 -18.42
CA ILE A 574 16.51 -10.64 -18.44
C ILE A 574 17.07 -9.33 -17.92
N ASP A 575 16.80 -8.22 -18.61
CA ASP A 575 16.94 -6.87 -18.06
C ASP A 575 15.53 -6.24 -17.99
N LEU A 576 15.22 -5.59 -16.87
CA LEU A 576 13.92 -4.98 -16.57
C LEU A 576 14.13 -3.50 -16.21
N GLU A 577 13.63 -2.61 -17.05
CA GLU A 577 13.73 -1.15 -16.87
C GLU A 577 12.63 -0.63 -15.93
N SER A 578 11.37 -0.90 -16.27
CA SER A 578 10.22 -0.30 -15.59
C SER A 578 8.99 -1.22 -15.51
N LEU A 579 8.18 -0.98 -14.48
CA LEU A 579 6.81 -1.44 -14.32
C LEU A 579 5.88 -0.31 -14.78
N ILE A 580 4.89 -0.65 -15.60
CA ILE A 580 3.89 0.26 -16.15
C ILE A 580 2.59 0.00 -15.38
N ARG A 581 2.21 0.93 -14.49
CA ARG A 581 1.00 0.84 -13.63
C ARG A 581 -0.29 1.22 -14.35
N ASP A 582 -0.16 1.93 -15.47
CA ASP A 582 -1.26 2.31 -16.36
C ASP A 582 -0.82 2.11 -17.82
N VAL A 583 -1.40 1.12 -18.50
CA VAL A 583 -0.99 0.68 -19.84
C VAL A 583 -1.81 1.40 -20.91
N ASP A 584 -1.14 1.91 -21.95
CA ASP A 584 -1.80 2.58 -23.07
C ASP A 584 -2.59 1.64 -23.99
N ASP A 585 -3.51 2.20 -24.78
CA ASP A 585 -4.37 1.44 -25.70
C ASP A 585 -3.59 0.65 -26.78
N LYS A 586 -2.35 1.06 -27.12
CA LYS A 586 -1.52 0.40 -28.15
C LYS A 586 -0.94 -0.90 -27.60
N LEU A 587 -0.38 -0.87 -26.39
CA LEU A 587 0.14 -2.05 -25.70
C LEU A 587 -1.01 -2.94 -25.20
N ALA A 588 -2.10 -2.37 -24.70
CA ALA A 588 -3.28 -3.13 -24.24
C ALA A 588 -4.01 -3.86 -25.39
N SER A 589 -3.95 -3.36 -26.63
CA SER A 589 -4.61 -3.99 -27.80
C SER A 589 -3.72 -4.96 -28.59
N LEU A 590 -2.43 -5.12 -28.21
CA LEU A 590 -1.54 -6.10 -28.86
C LEU A 590 -1.86 -7.53 -28.35
N ALA A 591 -2.82 -8.18 -28.99
CA ALA A 591 -3.25 -9.53 -28.66
C ALA A 591 -3.34 -10.45 -29.89
N PHE A 592 -3.19 -11.76 -29.65
CA PHE A 592 -3.62 -12.80 -30.59
C PHE A 592 -5.17 -12.82 -30.64
N ARG A 593 -5.74 -13.28 -31.76
CA ARG A 593 -7.20 -13.38 -31.98
C ARG A 593 -7.91 -14.05 -30.80
N ASP A 594 -7.38 -15.18 -30.34
CA ASP A 594 -7.93 -15.99 -29.26
C ASP A 594 -7.30 -15.63 -27.88
N GLY A 595 -6.99 -14.34 -27.67
CA GLY A 595 -6.37 -13.82 -26.44
C GLY A 595 -4.95 -14.33 -26.16
N THR A 596 -4.37 -13.99 -25.01
CA THR A 596 -3.00 -14.36 -24.60
C THR A 596 -2.89 -15.70 -23.86
N GLY A 597 -4.01 -16.39 -23.63
CA GLY A 597 -4.05 -17.66 -22.88
C GLY A 597 -3.17 -18.75 -23.48
N GLN A 598 -2.62 -19.61 -22.62
CA GLN A 598 -1.81 -20.76 -23.04
C GLN A 598 -2.63 -21.74 -23.89
N VAL A 599 -2.09 -22.16 -25.03
CA VAL A 599 -2.62 -23.29 -25.79
C VAL A 599 -2.12 -24.59 -25.17
N GLN A 600 -3.05 -25.49 -24.86
CA GLN A 600 -2.77 -26.87 -24.48
C GLN A 600 -3.55 -27.79 -25.42
N THR A 601 -2.84 -28.65 -26.16
CA THR A 601 -3.45 -29.55 -27.14
C THR A 601 -2.85 -30.94 -27.08
N VAL A 602 -3.68 -31.96 -27.33
CA VAL A 602 -3.26 -33.35 -27.44
C VAL A 602 -3.34 -33.78 -28.91
N ALA A 603 -2.26 -34.39 -29.39
CA ALA A 603 -2.13 -34.95 -30.72
C ALA A 603 -1.63 -36.39 -30.67
N TYR A 604 -1.44 -37.00 -31.83
CA TYR A 604 -0.86 -38.34 -31.99
C TYR A 604 0.17 -38.33 -33.13
N ILE A 605 1.05 -39.33 -33.19
CA ILE A 605 2.03 -39.45 -34.27
C ILE A 605 1.31 -39.46 -35.64
N GLY A 606 1.75 -38.59 -36.56
CA GLY A 606 1.11 -38.40 -37.87
C GLY A 606 -0.10 -37.45 -37.89
N ALA A 607 -0.53 -36.88 -36.76
CA ALA A 607 -1.65 -35.94 -36.73
C ALA A 607 -1.34 -34.64 -37.52
N PRO A 608 -2.21 -34.19 -38.44
CA PRO A 608 -2.02 -32.94 -39.19
C PRO A 608 -2.43 -31.74 -38.33
N ILE A 609 -1.54 -31.34 -37.42
CA ILE A 609 -1.76 -30.23 -36.49
C ILE A 609 -1.75 -28.92 -37.28
N ALA A 610 -2.83 -28.15 -37.14
CA ALA A 610 -2.92 -26.76 -37.59
C ALA A 610 -3.46 -25.89 -36.45
N LEU A 611 -2.86 -24.72 -36.24
CA LEU A 611 -3.25 -23.73 -35.22
C LEU A 611 -3.20 -22.32 -35.82
N ASP A 612 -4.06 -21.42 -35.33
CA ASP A 612 -4.04 -20.00 -35.69
C ASP A 612 -3.41 -19.17 -34.57
N PHE A 613 -2.39 -18.38 -34.91
CA PHE A 613 -1.77 -17.38 -34.06
C PHE A 613 -1.90 -15.96 -34.64
N SER A 614 -2.85 -15.73 -35.56
CA SER A 614 -3.11 -14.40 -36.11
C SER A 614 -3.46 -13.38 -35.01
N ALA A 615 -3.13 -12.11 -35.25
CA ALA A 615 -3.44 -11.01 -34.35
C ALA A 615 -4.95 -10.71 -34.32
N ALA A 616 -5.44 -10.19 -33.19
CA ALA A 616 -6.83 -9.75 -33.03
C ALA A 616 -7.17 -8.52 -33.89
N SER A 617 -6.17 -7.68 -34.17
CA SER A 617 -6.27 -6.47 -34.99
C SER A 617 -5.26 -6.52 -36.15
N ALA A 618 -5.64 -5.96 -37.31
CA ALA A 618 -4.76 -5.85 -38.46
C ALA A 618 -3.93 -4.55 -38.39
N GLY A 619 -2.74 -4.62 -37.81
CA GLY A 619 -1.78 -3.52 -37.76
C GLY A 619 -0.72 -3.60 -38.87
N ALA A 620 -0.23 -2.44 -39.33
CA ALA A 620 1.03 -2.40 -40.06
C ALA A 620 2.19 -2.87 -39.16
N ASN A 621 3.22 -3.47 -39.76
CA ASN A 621 4.43 -3.94 -39.08
C ASN A 621 4.26 -5.03 -38.00
N LEU A 622 3.09 -5.68 -37.91
CA LEU A 622 2.93 -6.87 -37.08
C LEU A 622 3.77 -8.04 -37.63
N SER A 623 4.47 -8.73 -36.74
CA SER A 623 5.25 -9.94 -37.08
C SER A 623 5.16 -10.98 -35.97
N LEU A 624 5.17 -12.25 -36.38
CA LEU A 624 5.15 -13.42 -35.50
C LEU A 624 6.44 -14.23 -35.60
N SER A 625 6.92 -14.73 -34.47
CA SER A 625 8.07 -15.62 -34.42
C SER A 625 8.03 -16.58 -33.23
N SER A 626 8.75 -17.68 -33.35
CA SER A 626 9.00 -18.63 -32.26
C SER A 626 10.36 -19.28 -32.52
N PRO A 627 11.38 -19.09 -31.65
CA PRO A 627 12.68 -19.73 -31.84
C PRO A 627 12.64 -21.21 -31.45
N ASP A 628 11.80 -21.56 -30.48
CA ASP A 628 11.76 -22.86 -29.79
C ASP A 628 10.86 -23.89 -30.51
N LEU A 629 10.62 -23.75 -31.82
CA LEU A 629 9.66 -24.58 -32.56
C LEU A 629 10.04 -26.07 -32.58
N PRO A 630 9.06 -26.99 -32.50
CA PRO A 630 9.32 -28.42 -32.71
C PRO A 630 9.95 -28.69 -34.09
N PRO A 631 10.83 -29.71 -34.22
CA PRO A 631 11.38 -30.10 -35.51
C PRO A 631 10.29 -30.32 -36.56
N GLU A 632 10.54 -29.85 -37.78
CA GLU A 632 9.63 -29.89 -38.94
C GLU A 632 8.35 -29.03 -38.83
N ALA A 633 8.08 -28.38 -37.70
CA ALA A 633 6.98 -27.43 -37.55
C ALA A 633 7.24 -26.13 -38.33
N LYS A 634 6.17 -25.47 -38.77
CA LYS A 634 6.22 -24.23 -39.55
C LYS A 634 5.23 -23.22 -38.99
N LEU A 635 5.71 -22.00 -38.75
CA LEU A 635 4.90 -20.83 -38.39
C LEU A 635 5.09 -19.76 -39.47
N ASP A 636 4.00 -19.30 -40.09
CA ASP A 636 4.05 -18.17 -41.01
C ASP A 636 4.08 -16.84 -40.23
N ALA A 637 5.16 -16.07 -40.43
CA ALA A 637 5.48 -14.88 -39.64
C ALA A 637 4.58 -13.64 -39.88
N ARG A 638 3.57 -13.74 -40.77
CA ARG A 638 2.63 -12.65 -41.10
C ARG A 638 1.17 -13.00 -40.80
N THR A 639 0.78 -14.23 -41.11
CA THR A 639 -0.58 -14.74 -40.90
C THR A 639 -0.74 -15.40 -39.54
N GLY A 640 0.33 -15.87 -38.92
CA GLY A 640 0.26 -16.67 -37.69
C GLY A 640 -0.19 -18.12 -37.91
N SER A 641 -0.34 -18.55 -39.17
CA SER A 641 -0.68 -19.94 -39.49
C SER A 641 0.44 -20.89 -39.07
N PHE A 642 0.14 -21.80 -38.15
CA PHE A 642 1.04 -22.85 -37.71
C PHE A 642 0.61 -24.20 -38.29
N SER A 643 1.59 -24.99 -38.76
CA SER A 643 1.38 -26.35 -39.24
C SER A 643 2.50 -27.28 -38.80
N TRP A 644 2.13 -28.50 -38.38
CA TRP A 644 3.07 -29.54 -37.97
C TRP A 644 2.48 -30.94 -38.19
N THR A 645 3.33 -31.96 -38.25
CA THR A 645 2.92 -33.37 -38.31
C THR A 645 3.96 -34.16 -37.52
N PRO A 646 3.68 -34.53 -36.26
CA PRO A 646 4.71 -35.03 -35.37
C PRO A 646 5.09 -36.47 -35.72
N THR A 647 6.39 -36.74 -35.80
CA THR A 647 6.95 -38.05 -36.12
C THR A 647 7.28 -38.90 -34.88
N HIS A 648 7.25 -38.30 -33.69
CA HIS A 648 7.64 -38.91 -32.41
C HIS A 648 6.66 -38.50 -31.30
N GLU A 649 6.41 -39.39 -30.34
CA GLU A 649 5.65 -39.04 -29.13
C GLU A 649 6.49 -38.18 -28.17
N GLY A 650 5.81 -37.48 -27.25
CA GLY A 650 6.46 -36.64 -26.25
C GLY A 650 5.68 -35.36 -25.93
N LYS A 651 6.21 -34.58 -24.99
CA LYS A 651 5.70 -33.24 -24.68
C LYS A 651 6.59 -32.18 -25.33
N TYR A 652 5.98 -31.29 -26.10
CA TYR A 652 6.63 -30.20 -26.80
C TYR A 652 6.09 -28.87 -26.27
N THR A 653 6.97 -27.98 -25.80
CA THR A 653 6.61 -26.66 -25.26
C THR A 653 7.39 -25.59 -26.02
N PHE A 654 6.69 -24.59 -26.55
CA PHE A 654 7.29 -23.43 -27.23
C PHE A 654 6.52 -22.14 -26.95
N ILE A 655 7.13 -20.99 -27.22
CA ILE A 655 6.47 -19.68 -27.11
C ILE A 655 6.35 -19.05 -28.50
N VAL A 656 5.12 -18.70 -28.88
CA VAL A 656 4.85 -17.84 -30.04
C VAL A 656 4.81 -16.39 -29.55
N SER A 657 5.55 -15.52 -30.24
CA SER A 657 5.68 -14.09 -29.93
C SER A 657 5.09 -13.29 -31.08
N LEU A 658 4.23 -12.32 -30.75
CA LEU A 658 3.63 -11.33 -31.65
C LEU A 658 4.20 -9.96 -31.28
N THR A 659 4.74 -9.21 -32.23
CA THR A 659 5.31 -7.87 -31.99
C THR A 659 4.91 -6.86 -33.05
N ASN A 660 4.86 -5.58 -32.66
CA ASN A 660 4.65 -4.43 -33.56
C ASN A 660 5.93 -3.60 -33.81
N GLY A 661 7.05 -3.97 -33.18
CA GLY A 661 8.30 -3.21 -33.16
C GLY A 661 8.70 -2.74 -31.75
N ASP A 662 7.81 -2.06 -31.03
CA ASP A 662 8.07 -1.54 -29.67
C ASP A 662 7.54 -2.48 -28.58
N ASP A 663 6.45 -3.18 -28.88
CA ASP A 663 5.66 -3.97 -27.95
C ASP A 663 5.67 -5.45 -28.35
N VAL A 664 5.49 -6.34 -27.38
CA VAL A 664 5.44 -7.79 -27.60
C VAL A 664 4.36 -8.45 -26.74
N ALA A 665 3.65 -9.41 -27.34
CA ALA A 665 2.75 -10.33 -26.65
C ALA A 665 3.25 -11.76 -26.84
N ALA A 666 3.15 -12.59 -25.80
CA ALA A 666 3.62 -13.98 -25.81
C ALA A 666 2.47 -14.95 -25.56
N LYS A 667 2.46 -16.07 -26.28
CA LYS A 667 1.53 -17.19 -26.12
C LYS A 667 2.32 -18.49 -26.01
N ARG A 668 2.24 -19.13 -24.84
CA ARG A 668 2.81 -20.48 -24.64
C ARG A 668 1.94 -21.52 -25.35
N VAL A 669 2.59 -22.51 -25.94
CA VAL A 669 1.97 -23.68 -26.56
C VAL A 669 2.58 -24.93 -25.95
N ASP A 670 1.76 -25.76 -25.32
CA ASP A 670 2.11 -27.13 -24.89
C ASP A 670 1.35 -28.13 -25.79
N ILE A 671 2.08 -28.95 -26.54
CA ILE A 671 1.54 -30.06 -27.35
C ILE A 671 1.97 -31.38 -26.72
N GLN A 672 1.02 -32.20 -26.31
CA GLN A 672 1.27 -33.59 -25.92
C GLN A 672 1.01 -34.49 -27.13
N VAL A 673 2.06 -35.06 -27.71
CA VAL A 673 1.93 -36.07 -28.77
C VAL A 673 1.93 -37.45 -28.10
N ALA A 674 0.90 -38.25 -28.37
CA ALA A 674 0.79 -39.63 -27.96
C ALA A 674 1.18 -40.61 -29.08
N HIS A 675 1.59 -41.82 -28.72
CA HIS A 675 1.81 -42.96 -29.62
C HIS A 675 0.74 -43.11 -30.73
N ASP A 676 -0.55 -43.11 -30.38
CA ASP A 676 -1.65 -43.37 -31.32
C ASP A 676 -2.93 -42.56 -31.01
N ARG A 677 -3.91 -42.69 -31.91
CA ARG A 677 -5.24 -42.08 -31.80
C ARG A 677 -5.95 -42.44 -30.49
N ASP A 678 -5.84 -43.68 -30.03
CA ASP A 678 -6.52 -44.15 -28.82
C ASP A 678 -5.86 -43.61 -27.54
N ALA A 679 -4.52 -43.49 -27.51
CA ALA A 679 -3.79 -42.83 -26.43
C ALA A 679 -4.08 -41.33 -26.40
N ALA A 680 -4.21 -40.69 -27.55
CA ALA A 680 -4.64 -39.29 -27.64
C ALA A 680 -6.07 -39.10 -27.10
N VAL A 681 -7.04 -39.95 -27.48
CA VAL A 681 -8.40 -39.91 -26.92
C VAL A 681 -8.40 -40.14 -25.40
N ARG A 682 -7.67 -41.14 -24.90
CA ARG A 682 -7.53 -41.37 -23.44
C ARG A 682 -6.97 -40.14 -22.72
N SER A 683 -5.94 -39.53 -23.29
CA SER A 683 -5.28 -38.34 -22.73
C SER A 683 -6.23 -37.15 -22.70
N VAL A 684 -6.97 -36.90 -23.80
CA VAL A 684 -8.00 -35.85 -23.86
C VAL A 684 -9.11 -36.08 -22.84
N THR A 685 -9.62 -37.29 -22.68
CA THR A 685 -10.73 -37.57 -21.75
C THR A 685 -10.30 -37.73 -20.28
N SER A 686 -9.00 -37.77 -19.98
CA SER A 686 -8.49 -37.99 -18.62
C SER A 686 -8.94 -36.97 -17.56
N PRO A 687 -9.28 -35.70 -17.86
CA PRO A 687 -9.85 -34.76 -16.88
C PRO A 687 -11.32 -35.03 -16.50
N PHE A 688 -12.04 -35.88 -17.25
CA PHE A 688 -13.42 -36.23 -16.91
C PHE A 688 -13.45 -37.22 -15.74
N ASN A 689 -14.03 -36.79 -14.61
CA ASN A 689 -14.24 -37.64 -13.45
C ASN A 689 -15.72 -38.06 -13.38
N LYS A 690 -15.98 -39.37 -13.55
CA LYS A 690 -17.32 -39.98 -13.45
C LYS A 690 -18.04 -39.71 -12.12
N ASP A 691 -17.29 -39.44 -11.05
CA ASP A 691 -17.80 -39.26 -9.69
C ASP A 691 -18.12 -37.78 -9.38
N ILE A 692 -17.90 -36.87 -10.34
CA ILE A 692 -18.29 -35.45 -10.28
C ILE A 692 -19.58 -35.22 -11.08
N THR A 693 -20.56 -34.58 -10.45
CA THR A 693 -21.72 -34.00 -11.16
C THR A 693 -21.30 -32.72 -11.87
N TYR A 694 -21.52 -32.64 -13.18
CA TYR A 694 -21.19 -31.47 -14.01
C TYR A 694 -22.45 -30.63 -14.36
N VAL A 695 -22.26 -29.36 -14.69
CA VAL A 695 -23.30 -28.49 -15.26
C VAL A 695 -23.77 -29.09 -16.57
N ARG A 696 -25.06 -29.49 -16.63
CA ARG A 696 -25.64 -30.31 -17.69
C ARG A 696 -25.25 -29.88 -19.11
N ALA A 697 -25.33 -28.59 -19.44
CA ALA A 697 -25.01 -28.10 -20.78
C ALA A 697 -23.55 -28.40 -21.22
N THR A 698 -22.61 -28.41 -20.27
CA THR A 698 -21.20 -28.76 -20.54
C THR A 698 -21.02 -30.28 -20.69
N PHE A 699 -21.73 -31.06 -19.89
CA PHE A 699 -21.70 -32.52 -19.93
C PHE A 699 -22.36 -33.09 -21.20
N ASP A 700 -23.53 -32.57 -21.58
CA ASP A 700 -24.23 -32.93 -22.82
C ASP A 700 -23.35 -32.60 -24.05
N ARG A 701 -22.56 -31.50 -24.00
CA ARG A 701 -21.56 -31.15 -25.03
C ARG A 701 -20.40 -32.15 -25.10
N PHE A 702 -19.82 -32.51 -23.95
CA PHE A 702 -18.74 -33.51 -23.83
C PHE A 702 -19.19 -34.90 -24.33
N GLN A 703 -20.35 -35.38 -23.88
CA GLN A 703 -20.90 -36.67 -24.32
C GLN A 703 -21.11 -36.70 -25.84
N LYS A 704 -21.66 -35.62 -26.42
CA LYS A 704 -21.83 -35.53 -27.87
C LYS A 704 -20.49 -35.58 -28.59
N ALA A 705 -19.50 -34.78 -28.18
CA ALA A 705 -18.19 -34.77 -28.84
C ALA A 705 -17.48 -36.14 -28.77
N LEU A 706 -17.65 -36.86 -27.66
CA LEU A 706 -17.11 -38.21 -27.49
C LEU A 706 -17.82 -39.25 -28.37
N ALA A 707 -19.14 -39.14 -28.55
CA ALA A 707 -19.92 -39.99 -29.44
C ALA A 707 -19.61 -39.70 -30.92
N ASP A 708 -19.55 -38.41 -31.30
CA ASP A 708 -19.14 -37.95 -32.64
C ASP A 708 -17.78 -38.55 -33.03
N LEU A 709 -16.77 -38.48 -32.15
CA LEU A 709 -15.44 -39.03 -32.41
C LEU A 709 -15.47 -40.56 -32.53
N LYS A 710 -16.16 -41.25 -31.61
CA LYS A 710 -16.28 -42.73 -31.61
C LYS A 710 -17.08 -43.28 -32.80
N SER A 711 -17.83 -42.44 -33.51
CA SER A 711 -18.53 -42.83 -34.74
C SER A 711 -17.62 -42.94 -35.97
N LEU A 712 -16.40 -42.41 -35.91
CA LEU A 712 -15.44 -42.45 -37.01
C LEU A 712 -14.89 -43.87 -37.23
N SER A 713 -14.79 -44.30 -38.49
CA SER A 713 -14.16 -45.58 -38.82
C SER A 713 -12.65 -45.56 -38.53
N ALA A 714 -12.06 -46.73 -38.30
CA ALA A 714 -10.61 -46.88 -38.13
C ALA A 714 -9.77 -46.50 -39.37
N LYS A 715 -10.41 -46.23 -40.52
CA LYS A 715 -9.78 -45.71 -41.76
C LYS A 715 -10.21 -44.27 -42.09
N SER A 716 -10.74 -43.53 -41.11
CA SER A 716 -11.04 -42.10 -41.26
C SER A 716 -9.78 -41.29 -41.50
N ASP A 717 -9.88 -40.27 -42.36
CA ASP A 717 -8.79 -39.31 -42.63
C ASP A 717 -8.33 -38.60 -41.34
N ASP A 718 -7.01 -38.39 -41.20
CA ASP A 718 -6.41 -37.81 -40.00
C ASP A 718 -6.83 -36.36 -39.72
N ARG A 719 -7.19 -35.56 -40.74
CA ARG A 719 -7.70 -34.20 -40.53
C ARG A 719 -9.10 -34.26 -39.94
N ILE A 720 -9.94 -35.20 -40.40
CA ILE A 720 -11.28 -35.44 -39.85
C ILE A 720 -11.17 -35.94 -38.40
N PHE A 721 -10.29 -36.91 -38.14
CA PHE A 721 -10.10 -37.45 -36.80
C PHE A 721 -9.52 -36.40 -35.84
N TYR A 722 -8.45 -35.69 -36.22
CA TYR A 722 -7.85 -34.64 -35.40
C TYR A 722 -8.82 -33.46 -35.15
N SER A 723 -9.61 -33.06 -36.15
CA SER A 723 -10.67 -32.04 -35.95
C SER A 723 -11.71 -32.48 -34.91
N LYS A 724 -12.10 -33.76 -34.89
CA LYS A 724 -12.98 -34.31 -33.86
C LYS A 724 -12.30 -34.47 -32.50
N LEU A 725 -10.99 -34.78 -32.47
CA LEU A 725 -10.21 -34.83 -31.23
C LEU A 725 -10.14 -33.44 -30.58
N MET A 726 -9.93 -32.38 -31.37
CA MET A 726 -9.95 -30.99 -30.88
C MET A 726 -11.34 -30.57 -30.39
N GLN A 727 -12.42 -30.96 -31.06
CA GLN A 727 -13.80 -30.73 -30.57
C GLN A 727 -14.08 -31.45 -29.24
N LEU A 728 -13.55 -32.67 -29.06
CA LEU A 728 -13.61 -33.38 -27.79
C LEU A 728 -12.76 -32.72 -26.71
N GLN A 729 -11.56 -32.23 -27.04
CA GLN A 729 -10.71 -31.54 -26.07
C GLN A 729 -11.31 -30.20 -25.62
N GLU A 730 -11.85 -29.40 -26.55
CA GLU A 730 -12.57 -28.17 -26.22
C GLU A 730 -13.78 -28.47 -25.31
N ALA A 731 -14.56 -29.51 -25.63
CA ALA A 731 -15.70 -29.91 -24.82
C ALA A 731 -15.31 -30.50 -23.44
N THR A 732 -14.13 -31.14 -23.33
CA THR A 732 -13.61 -31.66 -22.05
C THR A 732 -13.06 -30.54 -21.18
N ASN A 733 -12.29 -29.62 -21.75
CA ASN A 733 -11.79 -28.43 -21.06
C ASN A 733 -12.93 -27.50 -20.61
N ALA A 734 -14.06 -27.51 -21.31
CA ALA A 734 -15.27 -26.76 -20.97
C ALA A 734 -16.17 -27.45 -19.92
N LEU A 735 -15.82 -28.63 -19.40
CA LEU A 735 -16.58 -29.30 -18.34
C LEU A 735 -16.55 -28.48 -17.04
N GLN A 736 -17.71 -27.99 -16.61
CA GLN A 736 -17.85 -27.23 -15.37
C GLN A 736 -18.44 -28.14 -14.28
N PRO A 737 -17.71 -28.44 -13.18
CA PRO A 737 -18.29 -29.09 -12.01
C PRO A 737 -19.50 -28.29 -11.51
N LEU A 738 -20.61 -28.96 -11.22
CA LEU A 738 -21.81 -28.30 -10.69
C LEU A 738 -21.52 -27.71 -9.31
N THR A 739 -20.72 -28.43 -8.52
CA THR A 739 -20.15 -27.99 -7.24
C THR A 739 -18.62 -28.02 -7.35
N PRO A 740 -17.95 -26.91 -7.72
CA PRO A 740 -16.50 -26.82 -7.61
C PRO A 740 -16.09 -26.72 -6.13
N LEU A 741 -14.91 -27.25 -5.79
CA LEU A 741 -14.43 -27.36 -4.41
C LEU A 741 -13.06 -26.71 -4.22
N LEU A 742 -12.85 -26.13 -3.05
CA LEU A 742 -11.54 -25.72 -2.54
C LEU A 742 -10.75 -26.95 -2.03
N PRO A 743 -9.42 -26.84 -1.79
CA PRO A 743 -8.60 -27.96 -1.30
C PRO A 743 -9.06 -28.56 0.04
N ASP A 744 -9.83 -27.84 0.85
CA ASP A 744 -10.42 -28.30 2.12
C ASP A 744 -11.77 -29.04 1.96
N GLY A 745 -12.24 -29.23 0.72
CA GLY A 745 -13.50 -29.91 0.41
C GLY A 745 -14.77 -29.07 0.65
N SER A 746 -14.65 -27.78 0.97
CA SER A 746 -15.76 -26.83 0.91
C SER A 746 -15.99 -26.31 -0.52
N MET A 747 -17.13 -25.67 -0.77
CA MET A 747 -17.46 -25.12 -2.09
C MET A 747 -16.60 -23.91 -2.45
N ASP A 748 -16.04 -23.93 -3.66
CA ASP A 748 -15.44 -22.77 -4.33
C ASP A 748 -16.58 -21.85 -4.82
N TYR A 749 -17.24 -21.21 -3.86
CA TYR A 749 -18.43 -20.41 -4.12
C TYR A 749 -18.18 -19.12 -4.93
N PRO A 750 -17.00 -18.45 -4.92
CA PRO A 750 -16.76 -17.31 -5.79
C PRO A 750 -16.93 -17.60 -7.29
N LYS A 751 -16.71 -18.86 -7.71
CA LYS A 751 -16.91 -19.32 -9.11
C LYS A 751 -18.36 -19.68 -9.45
N ILE A 752 -19.28 -19.76 -8.47
CA ILE A 752 -20.69 -20.15 -8.69
C ILE A 752 -21.73 -19.15 -8.17
N VAL A 753 -21.34 -18.17 -7.34
CA VAL A 753 -22.21 -17.04 -6.94
C VAL A 753 -22.38 -16.09 -8.13
N ALA A 754 -23.64 -15.83 -8.50
CA ALA A 754 -24.00 -14.95 -9.61
C ALA A 754 -23.92 -13.46 -9.23
N THR A 755 -24.36 -13.08 -8.02
CA THR A 755 -24.20 -11.73 -7.48
C THR A 755 -23.94 -11.73 -5.97
N SER A 756 -23.26 -10.71 -5.48
CA SER A 756 -22.87 -10.56 -4.07
C SER A 756 -22.91 -9.09 -3.65
N THR A 757 -23.36 -8.80 -2.42
CA THR A 757 -23.38 -7.42 -1.89
C THR A 757 -22.00 -6.82 -1.64
N ILE A 758 -20.96 -7.65 -1.56
CA ILE A 758 -19.56 -7.24 -1.40
C ILE A 758 -18.77 -7.24 -2.73
N GLY A 759 -19.44 -7.49 -3.86
CA GLY A 759 -18.82 -7.51 -5.19
C GLY A 759 -17.65 -8.48 -5.26
N ASP A 760 -16.52 -8.01 -5.80
CA ASP A 760 -15.36 -8.85 -6.10
C ASP A 760 -14.45 -9.11 -4.88
N SER A 761 -14.70 -8.43 -3.75
CA SER A 761 -14.12 -8.82 -2.45
C SER A 761 -14.65 -10.16 -1.94
N LEU A 762 -15.58 -10.80 -2.65
CA LEU A 762 -16.02 -12.18 -2.41
C LEU A 762 -14.86 -13.20 -2.45
N GLY A 763 -13.85 -12.97 -3.29
CA GLY A 763 -12.69 -13.87 -3.42
C GLY A 763 -11.76 -13.85 -2.21
N LEU A 764 -11.69 -12.72 -1.49
CA LEU A 764 -10.87 -12.56 -0.28
C LEU A 764 -11.30 -13.53 0.84
N LEU A 765 -12.59 -13.88 0.86
CA LEU A 765 -13.16 -14.81 1.84
C LEU A 765 -12.72 -16.28 1.63
N THR A 766 -11.85 -16.55 0.65
CA THR A 766 -11.42 -17.90 0.24
C THR A 766 -9.94 -17.99 -0.16
N ASP A 767 -9.16 -16.92 0.05
CA ASP A 767 -7.78 -16.84 -0.48
C ASP A 767 -6.71 -17.54 0.39
N GLY A 768 -7.01 -17.85 1.65
CA GLY A 768 -6.10 -18.53 2.58
C GLY A 768 -5.35 -17.59 3.52
N ASN A 769 -5.63 -16.28 3.52
CA ASN A 769 -4.95 -15.27 4.33
C ASN A 769 -5.89 -14.59 5.33
N ASN A 770 -5.67 -14.81 6.62
CA ASN A 770 -6.50 -14.22 7.67
C ASN A 770 -6.37 -12.68 7.84
N ASP A 771 -5.47 -12.02 7.10
CA ASP A 771 -5.28 -10.56 7.09
C ASP A 771 -5.86 -9.87 5.83
N THR A 772 -6.38 -10.62 4.86
CA THR A 772 -7.30 -10.11 3.82
C THR A 772 -8.75 -10.27 4.28
N PHE A 773 -9.62 -9.32 3.91
CA PHE A 773 -11.03 -9.29 4.33
C PHE A 773 -11.85 -8.30 3.48
N PRO A 774 -13.17 -8.48 3.34
CA PRO A 774 -14.06 -7.44 2.83
C PRO A 774 -14.24 -6.35 3.89
N VAL A 775 -13.67 -5.16 3.65
CA VAL A 775 -13.72 -4.01 4.56
C VAL A 775 -15.15 -3.69 5.05
N TYR A 776 -15.28 -3.31 6.32
CA TYR A 776 -16.56 -3.12 7.04
C TYR A 776 -17.56 -2.19 6.34
N THR A 777 -17.13 -1.28 5.46
CA THR A 777 -18.00 -0.39 4.67
C THR A 777 -18.86 -1.15 3.65
N LEU A 778 -18.47 -2.38 3.28
CA LEU A 778 -19.25 -3.29 2.46
C LEU A 778 -20.31 -4.06 3.27
N ALA A 779 -20.17 -4.15 4.60
CA ALA A 779 -21.08 -4.84 5.52
C ALA A 779 -22.34 -4.02 5.84
N LYS A 780 -23.13 -3.73 4.80
CA LYS A 780 -24.43 -3.03 4.92
C LYS A 780 -25.32 -3.78 5.90
N ASP A 781 -25.81 -3.08 6.92
CA ASP A 781 -26.58 -3.63 8.04
C ASP A 781 -25.94 -4.90 8.65
N LEU A 782 -24.60 -4.91 8.74
CA LEU A 782 -23.78 -5.99 9.27
C LEU A 782 -23.98 -7.37 8.62
N ASN A 783 -24.35 -7.40 7.33
CA ASN A 783 -24.52 -8.64 6.60
C ASN A 783 -23.96 -8.61 5.18
N TYR A 784 -23.64 -9.80 4.67
CA TYR A 784 -23.32 -10.06 3.27
C TYR A 784 -24.39 -11.00 2.70
N VAL A 785 -24.85 -10.75 1.47
CA VAL A 785 -25.83 -11.58 0.76
C VAL A 785 -25.24 -12.09 -0.55
N PHE A 786 -25.34 -13.40 -0.78
CA PHE A 786 -24.89 -14.07 -2.00
C PHE A 786 -26.10 -14.71 -2.72
N ASP A 787 -26.19 -14.54 -4.03
CA ASP A 787 -27.19 -15.16 -4.91
C ASP A 787 -26.52 -16.18 -5.84
N PHE A 788 -26.95 -17.45 -5.80
CA PHE A 788 -26.39 -18.52 -6.64
C PHE A 788 -27.02 -18.58 -8.05
N GLY A 789 -27.95 -17.66 -8.36
CA GLY A 789 -28.58 -17.47 -9.66
C GLY A 789 -29.97 -18.12 -9.77
N PRO A 790 -30.84 -17.66 -10.69
CA PRO A 790 -32.22 -18.13 -10.80
C PRO A 790 -32.35 -19.61 -11.22
N SER A 791 -31.32 -20.16 -11.87
CA SER A 791 -31.30 -21.54 -12.38
C SER A 791 -30.78 -22.57 -11.39
N TYR A 792 -30.32 -22.16 -10.21
CA TYR A 792 -29.57 -23.02 -9.28
C TYR A 792 -30.02 -22.86 -7.83
N LYS A 793 -29.76 -23.89 -7.03
CA LYS A 793 -29.84 -23.86 -5.57
C LYS A 793 -28.64 -24.56 -4.94
N ILE A 794 -28.46 -24.40 -3.63
CA ILE A 794 -27.52 -25.18 -2.84
C ILE A 794 -28.23 -25.85 -1.65
N SER A 795 -27.72 -27.01 -1.22
CA SER A 795 -27.82 -27.48 0.17
C SER A 795 -26.57 -27.05 0.92
N VAL A 796 -26.68 -26.85 2.23
CA VAL A 796 -25.54 -26.59 3.12
C VAL A 796 -25.68 -27.47 4.36
N SER A 797 -24.59 -28.14 4.72
CA SER A 797 -24.49 -28.99 5.92
C SER A 797 -23.70 -28.32 7.04
N ALA A 798 -22.73 -27.46 6.70
CA ALA A 798 -21.97 -26.66 7.64
C ALA A 798 -21.38 -25.41 6.99
N PHE A 799 -21.04 -24.43 7.81
CA PHE A 799 -20.18 -23.30 7.48
C PHE A 799 -18.89 -23.40 8.29
N ALA A 800 -17.82 -22.73 7.87
CA ALA A 800 -16.75 -22.31 8.77
C ALA A 800 -16.37 -20.86 8.48
N ILE A 801 -15.88 -20.12 9.47
CA ILE A 801 -15.52 -18.71 9.33
C ILE A 801 -14.32 -18.38 10.21
N GLN A 802 -13.48 -17.44 9.79
CA GLN A 802 -12.39 -16.87 10.58
C GLN A 802 -12.56 -15.36 10.68
N GLY A 803 -12.16 -14.78 11.81
CA GLY A 803 -12.09 -13.34 11.99
C GLY A 803 -10.85 -12.75 11.34
N ARG A 804 -10.94 -11.49 10.93
CA ARG A 804 -9.76 -10.70 10.58
C ARG A 804 -8.71 -10.79 11.69
N LEU A 805 -7.46 -11.06 11.31
CA LEU A 805 -6.29 -11.10 12.18
C LEU A 805 -6.29 -9.92 13.19
N ASN A 806 -6.14 -10.25 14.47
CA ASN A 806 -6.10 -9.34 15.61
C ASN A 806 -7.38 -8.50 15.84
N PHE A 807 -8.46 -8.81 15.13
CA PHE A 807 -9.78 -8.17 15.21
C PHE A 807 -10.92 -9.20 15.11
N GLU A 808 -10.76 -10.37 15.72
CA GLU A 808 -11.63 -11.53 15.50
C GLU A 808 -13.02 -11.37 16.15
N ASP A 809 -13.16 -10.41 17.07
CA ASP A 809 -14.44 -9.89 17.54
C ASP A 809 -15.33 -9.40 16.39
N ARG A 810 -14.76 -8.98 15.25
CA ARG A 810 -15.50 -8.56 14.05
C ARG A 810 -16.19 -9.73 13.33
N ALA A 811 -15.92 -10.99 13.67
CA ALA A 811 -16.63 -12.17 13.17
C ALA A 811 -17.36 -12.99 14.26
N GLN A 812 -17.22 -12.60 15.54
CA GLN A 812 -18.05 -13.09 16.65
C GLN A 812 -19.53 -12.65 16.48
N ASP A 813 -20.48 -13.30 17.15
CA ASP A 813 -21.94 -13.10 17.03
C ASP A 813 -22.55 -13.37 15.63
N THR A 814 -21.78 -13.92 14.69
CA THR A 814 -22.24 -14.20 13.32
C THR A 814 -23.09 -15.46 13.23
N ALA A 815 -24.18 -15.39 12.47
CA ALA A 815 -25.05 -16.50 12.11
C ALA A 815 -25.33 -16.52 10.60
N PHE A 816 -25.74 -17.69 10.10
CA PHE A 816 -25.99 -17.94 8.68
C PHE A 816 -27.47 -18.17 8.40
N PHE A 817 -27.96 -17.64 7.29
CA PHE A 817 -29.36 -17.66 6.90
C PHE A 817 -29.50 -18.07 5.43
N GLY A 818 -30.56 -18.82 5.11
CA GLY A 818 -30.92 -19.22 3.76
C GLY A 818 -32.22 -18.58 3.28
N SER A 819 -32.37 -18.39 1.97
CA SER A 819 -33.61 -17.91 1.36
C SER A 819 -33.80 -18.43 -0.07
N ASN A 820 -35.05 -18.43 -0.55
CA ASN A 820 -35.40 -18.71 -1.93
C ASN A 820 -35.89 -17.47 -2.71
N ASP A 821 -36.19 -16.35 -2.02
CA ASP A 821 -36.69 -15.11 -2.62
C ASP A 821 -35.86 -13.85 -2.28
N GLY A 822 -34.88 -13.98 -1.37
CA GLY A 822 -34.03 -12.89 -0.88
C GLY A 822 -34.67 -12.01 0.19
N LYS A 823 -35.87 -12.36 0.67
CA LYS A 823 -36.69 -11.54 1.60
C LYS A 823 -37.09 -12.32 2.85
N ALA A 824 -37.63 -13.53 2.67
CA ALA A 824 -37.90 -14.46 3.75
C ALA A 824 -36.60 -15.22 4.08
N TRP A 825 -36.07 -15.03 5.28
CA TRP A 825 -34.78 -15.57 5.72
C TRP A 825 -34.96 -16.57 6.86
N THR A 826 -34.50 -17.81 6.66
CA THR A 826 -34.51 -18.84 7.71
C THR A 826 -33.10 -19.04 8.26
N GLN A 827 -32.95 -18.98 9.60
CA GLN A 827 -31.65 -19.03 10.26
C GLN A 827 -31.14 -20.48 10.34
N LEU A 828 -30.12 -20.81 9.54
CA LEU A 828 -29.57 -22.15 9.36
C LEU A 828 -28.73 -22.63 10.55
N THR A 829 -28.00 -21.73 11.22
CA THR A 829 -27.07 -22.06 12.32
C THR A 829 -27.47 -21.42 13.65
N THR A 830 -26.82 -21.82 14.75
CA THR A 830 -26.67 -20.96 15.92
C THR A 830 -25.68 -19.82 15.63
N PRO A 831 -25.76 -18.66 16.32
CA PRO A 831 -24.71 -17.65 16.26
C PRO A 831 -23.41 -18.16 16.91
N ILE A 832 -22.27 -17.68 16.44
CA ILE A 832 -20.95 -18.00 17.01
C ILE A 832 -20.72 -17.12 18.24
N SER A 833 -20.72 -17.71 19.43
CA SER A 833 -20.54 -16.97 20.69
C SER A 833 -19.09 -16.60 21.02
N GLU A 834 -18.11 -17.24 20.39
CA GLU A 834 -16.67 -17.09 20.66
C GLU A 834 -15.96 -16.32 19.54
N ARG A 835 -14.70 -15.94 19.75
CA ARG A 835 -13.87 -15.30 18.71
C ARG A 835 -13.31 -16.37 17.77
N PRO A 836 -13.64 -16.37 16.46
CA PRO A 836 -13.09 -17.32 15.51
C PRO A 836 -11.65 -16.93 15.12
N VAL A 837 -10.69 -17.24 15.99
CA VAL A 837 -9.24 -17.04 15.75
C VAL A 837 -8.67 -17.98 14.69
N GLU A 838 -9.31 -19.11 14.49
CA GLU A 838 -9.10 -20.07 13.41
C GLU A 838 -10.42 -20.28 12.64
N LEU A 839 -10.43 -21.15 11.62
CA LEU A 839 -11.63 -21.51 10.84
C LEU A 839 -12.64 -22.31 11.68
N THR A 840 -13.39 -21.62 12.55
CA THR A 840 -14.42 -22.21 13.41
C THR A 840 -15.57 -22.75 12.58
N LYS A 841 -15.81 -24.07 12.64
CA LYS A 841 -16.85 -24.78 11.89
C LYS A 841 -18.16 -24.91 12.69
N ILE A 842 -19.29 -24.62 12.04
CA ILE A 842 -20.64 -24.63 12.63
C ILE A 842 -21.57 -25.45 11.73
N PRO A 843 -22.25 -26.49 12.24
CA PRO A 843 -23.23 -27.25 11.47
C PRO A 843 -24.51 -26.45 11.22
N VAL A 844 -25.19 -26.76 10.12
CA VAL A 844 -26.60 -26.38 9.92
C VAL A 844 -27.48 -27.21 10.85
N LYS A 845 -28.52 -26.59 11.42
CA LYS A 845 -29.51 -27.25 12.29
C LYS A 845 -30.11 -28.46 11.57
N GLU A 846 -30.27 -29.59 12.28
CA GLU A 846 -30.78 -30.84 11.70
C GLU A 846 -32.13 -30.65 11.00
N THR A 847 -33.02 -29.85 11.58
CA THR A 847 -34.33 -29.46 11.03
C THR A 847 -34.27 -28.60 9.75
N GLN A 848 -33.08 -28.27 9.27
CA GLN A 848 -32.81 -27.42 8.10
C GLN A 848 -31.80 -28.05 7.12
N ASN A 849 -31.23 -29.22 7.44
CA ASN A 849 -30.18 -29.90 6.68
C ASN A 849 -30.64 -30.49 5.31
N HIS A 850 -31.88 -30.19 4.90
CA HIS A 850 -32.50 -30.68 3.66
C HIS A 850 -33.06 -29.56 2.77
N ASP A 851 -33.12 -28.31 3.25
CA ASP A 851 -33.72 -27.21 2.50
C ASP A 851 -32.76 -26.66 1.44
N ARG A 852 -33.17 -26.74 0.17
CA ARG A 852 -32.43 -26.14 -0.95
C ARG A 852 -32.74 -24.66 -1.07
N VAL A 853 -31.72 -23.81 -0.99
CA VAL A 853 -31.82 -22.35 -1.00
C VAL A 853 -31.10 -21.74 -2.21
N ARG A 854 -31.59 -20.60 -2.72
CA ARG A 854 -30.95 -19.84 -3.81
C ARG A 854 -30.01 -18.76 -3.27
N TYR A 855 -30.35 -18.19 -2.11
CA TYR A 855 -29.60 -17.11 -1.48
C TYR A 855 -29.05 -17.55 -0.13
N LEU A 856 -27.87 -17.04 0.20
CA LEU A 856 -27.32 -17.06 1.56
C LEU A 856 -27.16 -15.64 2.07
N LYS A 857 -27.33 -15.46 3.38
CA LYS A 857 -26.94 -14.27 4.12
C LYS A 857 -26.08 -14.66 5.31
N ILE A 858 -24.94 -14.01 5.45
CA ILE A 858 -24.06 -14.07 6.62
C ILE A 858 -24.25 -12.77 7.38
N GLU A 859 -24.65 -12.84 8.65
CA GLU A 859 -25.04 -11.65 9.43
C GLU A 859 -24.46 -11.70 10.84
N LYS A 860 -23.82 -10.60 11.27
CA LYS A 860 -23.40 -10.40 12.66
C LYS A 860 -24.60 -9.95 13.50
N THR A 861 -25.19 -10.90 14.21
CA THR A 861 -26.49 -10.75 14.89
C THR A 861 -26.46 -9.86 16.15
N SER A 862 -25.27 -9.46 16.61
CA SER A 862 -25.12 -8.54 17.74
C SER A 862 -23.94 -7.59 17.58
N ARG A 863 -24.11 -6.35 18.07
CA ARG A 863 -23.04 -5.34 18.18
C ARG A 863 -22.30 -5.40 19.52
N LYS A 864 -22.51 -6.44 20.33
CA LYS A 864 -21.95 -6.58 21.68
C LYS A 864 -20.46 -6.88 21.69
N SER A 865 -20.02 -7.81 20.84
CA SER A 865 -18.60 -8.12 20.64
C SER A 865 -17.86 -7.01 19.90
N SER A 866 -18.47 -6.50 18.82
CA SER A 866 -17.89 -5.46 17.98
C SER A 866 -18.99 -4.66 17.26
N PRO A 867 -18.82 -3.35 17.02
CA PRO A 867 -19.75 -2.57 16.20
C PRO A 867 -19.58 -2.81 14.68
N LEU A 868 -18.50 -3.48 14.26
CA LEU A 868 -18.13 -3.77 12.86
C LEU A 868 -18.33 -5.25 12.52
N PHE A 869 -18.40 -5.57 11.22
CA PHE A 869 -18.41 -6.94 10.69
C PHE A 869 -17.34 -7.07 9.59
N GLU A 870 -16.29 -7.86 9.88
CA GLU A 870 -15.13 -8.15 9.01
C GLU A 870 -14.62 -9.58 9.31
N PRO A 871 -15.19 -10.62 8.70
CA PRO A 871 -14.54 -11.92 8.61
C PRO A 871 -13.46 -11.87 7.53
N SER A 872 -12.36 -12.60 7.76
CA SER A 872 -11.32 -12.81 6.76
C SER A 872 -11.65 -13.99 5.86
N GLU A 873 -12.05 -15.12 6.45
CA GLU A 873 -12.31 -16.37 5.73
C GLU A 873 -13.74 -16.88 5.93
N LEU A 874 -14.28 -17.54 4.91
CA LEU A 874 -15.57 -18.25 4.93
C LEU A 874 -15.48 -19.54 4.11
N ARG A 875 -16.04 -20.63 4.62
CA ARG A 875 -16.17 -21.93 3.96
C ARG A 875 -17.62 -22.39 4.01
N ILE A 876 -18.11 -22.98 2.91
CA ILE A 876 -19.49 -23.45 2.79
C ILE A 876 -19.47 -24.93 2.37
N TYR A 877 -19.87 -25.83 3.26
CA TYR A 877 -19.86 -27.28 3.00
C TYR A 877 -21.25 -27.74 2.55
N GLY A 878 -21.36 -28.24 1.31
CA GLY A 878 -22.66 -28.59 0.73
C GLY A 878 -22.56 -28.98 -0.75
N GLN A 879 -23.68 -28.87 -1.46
CA GLN A 879 -23.78 -29.20 -2.89
C GLN A 879 -24.69 -28.21 -3.61
N ARG A 880 -24.35 -27.90 -4.87
CA ARG A 880 -25.22 -27.17 -5.82
C ARG A 880 -26.10 -28.14 -6.62
N TYR A 881 -27.29 -27.68 -6.98
CA TYR A 881 -28.29 -28.34 -7.83
C TYR A 881 -28.81 -27.38 -8.90
#